data_AF-A0A397ALV5-F1
#
_entry.id   AF-A0A397ALV5-F1
#
_cell.length_a   1.000
_cell.length_b   1.000
_cell.length_c   1.000
_cell.angle_alpha   90.00
_cell.angle_beta   90.00
_cell.angle_gamma   90.00
#
_symmetry.space_group_name_H-M   'P 1'
#
loop_
_entity.id
_entity.type
_entity.pdbx_description
1 polymer ?
#
loop_
_entity_poly.entity_id
_entity_poly.type
_entity_poly.pdbx_seq_one_letter_code
_entity_poly.pdbx_strand_id
1 'polypeptide(L)'
;MTDAAAPRPGSASPSKIAQKIENAQNLDAGLLGYPQFTPAHRSLMSKHLTRDLYEKLKGLKTSTGYTLERAIQTGVDNPHLGVGVTAGDEESYVIFKDLFDPVIEGWHGYKKDAVHKRDLDPTHLTDAKLPDDFIISTRIRAGRNIRGLPLPPATSRAHRKDVMNLLDTALTAMDGDLKGKFYKLTDMTPDVEQKLIDDHFLFQKPGGGTLLAAAGAARDWPSARGIFHNDDKTFLVWCNEEDHMRVISMQNGGDIGAVFERFTRAVKSVEDSIKAKGREFMYDDHLGFIGTCPSNLGTGLRASVMIKLPKLSEDLDRFESICKLLNLQPRGSNGEHSASIGGVYDVSNKQRIGFSEAELVQTMINGIRLLIKLEQTLVAGDSIDALIPKERVPNPVIEAPPTTAAQKAAIDVKPSTESNYPYFTPKHKSLMAKHLTVELYDKLKDVKTAKGYTLDDAIQTGLDNPHLGVGVVAGDEESYTAFKDLYDPVIEGWHGFKADAKHVTDMDVSKLVRSDKLDMSYIGSTRVRAGRNIRGLAFPPGTTRAERLQVENLISTALTALTEDLGGKYFPLGAMTKAEEDQLQKDHFLFQKPGGGTLLTGAGAARDWPSGRGIYHNTEKSFLVWVNEEDHMRVISMQDGGDIVSVFARWVKGVQAVEASIKKNGFTFMHNDHHGFLGTCPSNLGTGLRASMFVRLLKLGEDVHKLETICSSLGLQPRGSAGEHSAAVGGMFDVSNKARIGKSEVELVQTMIDGVGKLIELEKEMEAGKTIDQVLADLKLA
;
A
#
# COMPACT_ATOMS: atom_id res chain seq x y z
N MET A 1 -73.27 -7.90 -5.15
CA MET A 1 -73.32 -7.85 -6.62
C MET A 1 -71.90 -7.51 -7.08
N THR A 2 -71.07 -8.55 -7.25
CA THR A 2 -70.77 -9.30 -8.51
C THR A 2 -69.63 -8.60 -9.27
N ASP A 3 -68.39 -9.12 -9.17
CA ASP A 3 -67.71 -10.03 -10.13
C ASP A 3 -66.91 -9.25 -11.19
N ALA A 4 -65.56 -9.37 -11.21
CA ALA A 4 -64.75 -10.24 -12.11
C ALA A 4 -64.81 -9.77 -13.59
N ALA A 5 -63.75 -9.69 -14.42
CA ALA A 5 -62.46 -10.35 -14.48
C ALA A 5 -61.49 -9.59 -15.45
N ALA A 6 -60.21 -9.96 -15.44
CA ALA A 6 -59.12 -9.48 -16.30
C ALA A 6 -59.20 -9.98 -17.77
N PRO A 7 -58.32 -9.46 -18.66
CA PRO A 7 -57.25 -10.35 -19.18
C PRO A 7 -55.85 -9.69 -19.33
N ARG A 8 -54.80 -10.52 -19.12
CA ARG A 8 -53.45 -10.43 -19.75
C ARG A 8 -53.50 -11.14 -21.13
N PRO A 9 -52.44 -11.27 -21.98
CA PRO A 9 -51.12 -10.60 -22.09
C PRO A 9 -50.78 -10.12 -23.52
N GLY A 10 -49.69 -9.36 -23.66
CA GLY A 10 -48.97 -9.17 -24.92
C GLY A 10 -47.51 -8.84 -24.62
N SER A 11 -46.59 -9.72 -25.03
CA SER A 11 -45.14 -9.53 -24.94
C SER A 11 -44.72 -8.35 -25.83
N ALA A 12 -44.62 -7.15 -25.27
CA ALA A 12 -44.16 -5.98 -25.99
C ALA A 12 -42.64 -5.85 -25.89
N SER A 13 -42.00 -5.56 -27.01
CA SER A 13 -40.55 -5.39 -27.19
C SER A 13 -39.87 -4.56 -26.09
N PRO A 14 -38.58 -4.80 -25.79
CA PRO A 14 -37.86 -4.08 -24.72
C PRO A 14 -38.06 -2.57 -24.85
N SER A 15 -38.34 -1.89 -23.74
CA SER A 15 -38.55 -0.45 -23.77
C SER A 15 -37.28 0.25 -24.28
N LYS A 16 -37.41 1.44 -24.87
CA LYS A 16 -36.26 2.32 -25.20
C LYS A 16 -35.36 2.62 -23.97
N ILE A 17 -35.86 2.36 -22.76
CA ILE A 17 -35.14 2.45 -21.50
C ILE A 17 -34.34 1.17 -21.21
N ALA A 18 -34.88 -0.03 -21.48
CA ALA A 18 -34.14 -1.29 -21.38
C ALA A 18 -32.94 -1.34 -22.34
N GLN A 19 -33.11 -0.81 -23.56
CA GLN A 19 -32.04 -0.71 -24.57
C GLN A 19 -31.00 0.41 -24.27
N LYS A 20 -31.36 1.39 -23.42
CA LYS A 20 -30.43 2.38 -22.84
C LYS A 20 -29.69 1.83 -21.61
N ILE A 21 -30.36 0.99 -20.83
CA ILE A 21 -29.79 0.34 -19.65
C ILE A 21 -28.77 -0.72 -20.07
N GLU A 22 -29.06 -1.53 -21.09
CA GLU A 22 -28.14 -2.53 -21.66
C GLU A 22 -26.90 -1.90 -22.35
N ASN A 23 -27.05 -0.76 -23.04
CA ASN A 23 -25.91 -0.05 -23.63
C ASN A 23 -25.10 0.78 -22.62
N ALA A 24 -25.70 1.27 -21.53
CA ALA A 24 -24.99 1.94 -20.43
C ALA A 24 -24.30 0.94 -19.47
N GLN A 25 -24.85 -0.27 -19.32
CA GLN A 25 -24.23 -1.39 -18.60
C GLN A 25 -23.02 -1.97 -19.35
N ASN A 26 -23.02 -1.94 -20.69
CA ASN A 26 -21.96 -2.47 -21.55
C ASN A 26 -20.86 -1.45 -21.96
N LEU A 27 -21.04 -0.14 -21.75
CA LEU A 27 -20.05 0.88 -22.15
C LEU A 27 -19.13 1.35 -21.01
N ASP A 28 -19.60 1.36 -19.75
CA ASP A 28 -18.85 1.96 -18.63
C ASP A 28 -18.58 1.02 -17.44
N ALA A 29 -18.93 -0.27 -17.54
CA ALA A 29 -18.33 -1.32 -16.72
C ALA A 29 -16.84 -1.50 -17.11
N GLY A 30 -15.97 -0.58 -16.69
CA GLY A 30 -14.57 -0.87 -16.35
C GLY A 30 -13.56 -1.22 -17.46
N LEU A 31 -13.87 -1.05 -18.75
CA LEU A 31 -12.93 -0.94 -19.91
C LEU A 31 -11.56 -1.66 -19.82
N LEU A 32 -11.52 -2.92 -19.38
CA LEU A 32 -10.30 -3.73 -19.25
C LEU A 32 -9.30 -3.27 -18.17
N GLY A 33 -9.75 -2.52 -17.15
CA GLY A 33 -8.95 -2.17 -15.98
C GLY A 33 -8.36 -0.77 -15.97
N TYR A 34 -8.78 0.12 -16.88
CA TYR A 34 -8.32 1.51 -16.89
C TYR A 34 -8.57 2.23 -15.54
N PRO A 35 -7.59 2.96 -14.98
CA PRO A 35 -7.76 3.64 -13.69
C PRO A 35 -8.86 4.70 -13.68
N GLN A 36 -9.59 4.79 -12.56
CA GLN A 36 -10.60 5.83 -12.35
C GLN A 36 -9.97 7.11 -11.80
N PHE A 37 -9.67 8.06 -12.68
CA PHE A 37 -9.18 9.37 -12.27
C PHE A 37 -10.32 10.31 -11.87
N THR A 38 -10.14 10.98 -10.73
CA THR A 38 -11.02 12.02 -10.18
C THR A 38 -10.39 13.41 -10.33
N PRO A 39 -11.13 14.53 -10.11
CA PRO A 39 -10.54 15.87 -10.10
C PRO A 39 -9.40 16.08 -9.08
N ALA A 40 -9.25 15.18 -8.10
CA ALA A 40 -8.13 15.20 -7.18
C ALA A 40 -6.81 14.77 -7.85
N HIS A 41 -6.86 13.98 -8.93
CA HIS A 41 -5.69 13.48 -9.65
C HIS A 41 -5.08 14.58 -10.51
N ARG A 42 -3.88 15.05 -10.13
CA ARG A 42 -3.20 16.20 -10.76
C ARG A 42 -1.95 15.84 -11.54
N SER A 43 -1.54 14.58 -11.47
CA SER A 43 -0.28 14.10 -12.02
C SER A 43 -0.19 14.22 -13.54
N LEU A 44 1.02 14.38 -14.07
CA LEU A 44 1.26 14.32 -15.50
C LEU A 44 0.92 12.92 -16.06
N MET A 45 1.19 11.85 -15.30
CA MET A 45 0.77 10.50 -15.67
C MET A 45 -0.74 10.45 -15.94
N SER A 46 -1.58 10.93 -15.01
CA SER A 46 -3.04 10.91 -15.17
C SER A 46 -3.55 11.83 -16.28
N LYS A 47 -2.78 12.84 -16.69
CA LYS A 47 -3.11 13.72 -17.82
C LYS A 47 -2.78 13.08 -19.18
N HIS A 48 -1.72 12.28 -19.25
CA HIS A 48 -1.23 11.69 -20.50
C HIS A 48 -1.68 10.25 -20.73
N LEU A 49 -2.01 9.49 -19.68
CA LEU A 49 -2.52 8.13 -19.81
C LEU A 49 -3.95 8.14 -20.32
N THR A 50 -4.15 8.16 -21.64
CA THR A 50 -5.48 8.00 -22.25
C THR A 50 -5.93 6.54 -22.22
N ARG A 51 -7.22 6.29 -22.45
CA ARG A 51 -7.75 4.92 -22.59
C ARG A 51 -7.03 4.15 -23.70
N ASP A 52 -6.85 4.75 -24.88
CA ASP A 52 -6.15 4.11 -26.00
C ASP A 52 -4.68 3.81 -25.68
N LEU A 53 -4.00 4.72 -24.96
CA LEU A 53 -2.63 4.50 -24.54
C LEU A 53 -2.53 3.38 -23.49
N TYR A 54 -3.45 3.35 -22.54
CA TYR A 54 -3.54 2.27 -21.57
C TYR A 54 -3.74 0.92 -22.25
N GLU A 55 -4.69 0.83 -23.19
CA GLU A 55 -4.95 -0.38 -23.98
C GLU A 55 -3.72 -0.87 -24.72
N LYS A 56 -2.94 0.06 -25.29
CA LYS A 56 -1.68 -0.23 -25.97
C LYS A 56 -0.61 -0.79 -25.03
N LEU A 57 -0.53 -0.28 -23.79
CA LEU A 57 0.60 -0.55 -22.89
C LEU A 57 0.32 -1.62 -21.81
N LYS A 58 -0.94 -1.87 -21.43
CA LYS A 58 -1.31 -2.69 -20.26
C LYS A 58 -0.81 -4.14 -20.29
N GLY A 59 -0.62 -4.71 -21.49
CA GLY A 59 -0.12 -6.07 -21.67
C GLY A 59 1.41 -6.18 -21.68
N LEU A 60 2.11 -5.04 -21.78
CA LEU A 60 3.56 -5.01 -21.87
C LEU A 60 4.20 -5.22 -20.51
N LYS A 61 5.34 -5.91 -20.52
CA LYS A 61 6.17 -6.16 -19.34
C LYS A 61 7.63 -5.99 -19.74
N THR A 62 8.43 -5.51 -18.80
CA THR A 62 9.88 -5.51 -18.93
C THR A 62 10.40 -6.94 -18.70
N SER A 63 11.69 -7.14 -18.97
CA SER A 63 12.43 -8.38 -18.70
C SER A 63 12.37 -8.84 -17.24
N THR A 64 12.16 -7.92 -16.29
CA THR A 64 11.95 -8.24 -14.86
C THR A 64 10.50 -8.61 -14.53
N GLY A 65 9.59 -8.50 -15.49
CA GLY A 65 8.16 -8.63 -15.29
C GLY A 65 7.50 -7.38 -14.69
N TYR A 66 8.18 -6.23 -14.66
CA TYR A 66 7.58 -4.96 -14.28
C TYR A 66 6.56 -4.51 -15.33
N THR A 67 5.39 -4.05 -14.89
CA THR A 67 4.23 -3.80 -15.76
C THR A 67 3.79 -2.34 -15.70
N LEU A 68 2.97 -1.91 -16.67
CA LEU A 68 2.32 -0.61 -16.63
C LEU A 68 1.55 -0.41 -15.32
N GLU A 69 0.80 -1.43 -14.87
CA GLU A 69 0.00 -1.39 -13.64
C GLU A 69 0.86 -1.01 -12.43
N ARG A 70 2.06 -1.59 -12.31
CA ARG A 70 3.01 -1.27 -11.24
C ARG A 70 3.58 0.13 -11.41
N ALA A 71 3.90 0.53 -12.64
CA ALA A 71 4.45 1.85 -12.94
C ALA A 71 3.51 2.99 -12.53
N ILE A 72 2.20 2.85 -12.76
CA ILE A 72 1.21 3.91 -12.50
C ILE A 72 0.59 3.84 -11.09
N GLN A 73 0.76 2.73 -10.36
CA GLN A 73 0.07 2.48 -9.09
C GLN A 73 0.24 3.64 -8.10
N THR A 74 1.44 4.20 -8.01
CA THR A 74 1.69 5.32 -7.12
C THR A 74 0.85 6.55 -7.46
N GLY A 75 0.65 6.88 -8.74
CA GLY A 75 -0.15 8.04 -9.16
C GLY A 75 -1.65 7.81 -9.04
N VAL A 76 -2.09 6.55 -9.16
CA VAL A 76 -3.49 6.15 -8.95
C VAL A 76 -3.85 6.22 -7.46
N ASP A 77 -2.99 5.70 -6.58
CA ASP A 77 -3.29 5.69 -5.14
C ASP A 77 -3.01 7.04 -4.45
N ASN A 78 -2.24 7.93 -5.09
CA ASN A 78 -1.84 9.23 -4.55
C ASN A 78 -2.20 10.37 -5.52
N PRO A 79 -3.48 10.80 -5.55
CA PRO A 79 -3.97 11.77 -6.53
C PRO A 79 -3.25 13.13 -6.51
N HIS A 80 -2.67 13.50 -5.37
CA HIS A 80 -1.99 14.77 -5.16
C HIS A 80 -0.60 14.86 -5.82
N LEU A 81 -0.04 13.75 -6.33
CA LEU A 81 1.29 13.73 -6.92
C LEU A 81 1.37 14.53 -8.23
N GLY A 82 2.53 15.15 -8.47
CA GLY A 82 2.81 15.88 -9.72
C GLY A 82 3.26 14.99 -10.88
N VAL A 83 4.05 13.94 -10.62
CA VAL A 83 4.57 13.03 -11.67
C VAL A 83 3.65 11.83 -11.88
N GLY A 84 3.49 10.99 -10.85
CA GLY A 84 2.51 9.90 -10.82
C GLY A 84 2.93 8.57 -11.47
N VAL A 85 4.18 8.42 -11.92
CA VAL A 85 4.70 7.17 -12.51
C VAL A 85 6.10 6.86 -11.98
N THR A 86 6.44 5.57 -11.81
CA THR A 86 7.76 5.09 -11.39
C THR A 86 8.29 3.98 -12.31
N ALA A 87 9.59 3.99 -12.54
CA ALA A 87 10.30 2.94 -13.28
C ALA A 87 10.71 1.78 -12.36
N GLY A 88 10.60 0.55 -12.86
CA GLY A 88 11.06 -0.65 -12.16
C GLY A 88 12.47 -1.08 -12.56
N ASP A 89 12.93 -0.64 -13.72
CA ASP A 89 14.21 -0.95 -14.35
C ASP A 89 14.47 0.06 -15.47
N GLU A 90 15.66 0.03 -16.10
CA GLU A 90 15.97 0.94 -17.21
C GLU A 90 15.05 0.70 -18.43
N GLU A 91 14.62 -0.54 -18.63
CA GLU A 91 13.75 -0.94 -19.74
C GLU A 91 12.36 -0.28 -19.66
N SER A 92 11.91 0.08 -18.46
CA SER A 92 10.65 0.80 -18.23
C SER A 92 10.55 2.08 -19.07
N TYR A 93 11.66 2.81 -19.24
CA TYR A 93 11.72 4.03 -20.04
C TYR A 93 11.64 3.77 -21.56
N VAL A 94 11.87 2.54 -22.00
CA VAL A 94 11.79 2.13 -23.41
C VAL A 94 10.43 1.50 -23.73
N ILE A 95 9.99 0.56 -22.89
CA ILE A 95 8.75 -0.20 -23.06
C ILE A 95 7.53 0.71 -22.88
N PHE A 96 7.57 1.62 -21.92
CA PHE A 96 6.46 2.54 -21.61
C PHE A 96 6.72 3.96 -22.09
N LYS A 97 7.67 4.18 -23.02
CA LYS A 97 8.08 5.53 -23.50
C LYS A 97 6.91 6.43 -23.94
N ASP A 98 5.87 5.84 -24.53
CA ASP A 98 4.71 6.60 -25.01
C ASP A 98 3.94 7.29 -23.86
N LEU A 99 4.10 6.80 -22.63
CA LEU A 99 3.64 7.47 -21.40
C LEU A 99 4.75 8.27 -20.73
N PHE A 100 5.97 7.74 -20.65
CA PHE A 100 7.08 8.37 -19.93
C PHE A 100 7.56 9.66 -20.63
N ASP A 101 7.70 9.69 -21.95
CA ASP A 101 8.22 10.86 -22.67
C ASP A 101 7.32 12.10 -22.48
N PRO A 102 5.98 12.03 -22.63
CA PRO A 102 5.10 13.17 -22.34
C PRO A 102 5.16 13.61 -20.87
N VAL A 103 5.33 12.68 -19.92
CA VAL A 103 5.49 13.00 -18.50
C VAL A 103 6.82 13.71 -18.23
N ILE A 104 7.91 13.25 -18.84
CA ILE A 104 9.24 13.85 -18.75
C ILE A 104 9.23 15.26 -19.37
N GLU A 105 8.65 15.41 -20.56
CA GLU A 105 8.50 16.68 -21.25
C GLU A 105 7.62 17.65 -20.43
N GLY A 106 6.48 17.19 -19.91
CA GLY A 106 5.59 18.00 -19.10
C GLY A 106 6.21 18.45 -17.77
N TRP A 107 7.07 17.63 -17.16
CA TRP A 107 7.71 17.94 -15.88
C TRP A 107 8.95 18.84 -16.04
N HIS A 108 9.81 18.51 -17.01
CA HIS A 108 11.11 19.13 -17.18
C HIS A 108 11.18 20.15 -18.33
N GLY A 109 10.23 20.13 -19.25
CA GLY A 109 10.36 20.80 -20.56
C GLY A 109 11.40 20.14 -21.48
N TYR A 110 11.78 18.89 -21.20
CA TYR A 110 12.84 18.16 -21.89
C TYR A 110 12.28 17.38 -23.07
N LYS A 111 12.75 17.66 -24.29
CA LYS A 111 12.23 17.07 -25.53
C LYS A 111 12.77 15.66 -25.72
N LYS A 112 11.95 14.76 -26.29
CA LYS A 112 12.27 13.34 -26.53
C LYS A 112 13.50 13.05 -27.40
N ASP A 113 14.00 14.06 -28.12
CA ASP A 113 15.18 14.00 -28.99
C ASP A 113 16.36 14.83 -28.47
N ALA A 114 16.22 15.44 -27.30
CA ALA A 114 17.31 16.16 -26.65
C ALA A 114 18.39 15.20 -26.16
N VAL A 115 19.61 15.70 -25.95
CA VAL A 115 20.72 14.91 -25.42
C VAL A 115 21.13 15.48 -24.07
N HIS A 116 21.47 14.62 -23.12
CA HIS A 116 21.89 15.03 -21.80
C HIS A 116 23.39 15.30 -21.76
N LYS A 117 23.79 16.30 -20.97
CA LYS A 117 25.18 16.65 -20.73
C LYS A 117 25.63 16.12 -19.36
N ARG A 118 26.89 15.71 -19.24
CA ARG A 118 27.50 15.25 -17.98
C ARG A 118 28.81 15.97 -17.76
N ASP A 119 29.01 16.52 -16.56
CA ASP A 119 30.25 17.19 -16.17
C ASP A 119 30.39 17.22 -14.66
N LEU A 120 31.21 16.31 -14.13
CA LEU A 120 31.51 16.16 -12.71
C LEU A 120 32.88 16.76 -12.36
N ASP A 121 33.45 17.64 -13.19
CA ASP A 121 34.72 18.30 -12.89
C ASP A 121 34.49 19.54 -12.01
N PRO A 122 34.94 19.55 -10.74
CA PRO A 122 34.75 20.70 -9.87
C PRO A 122 35.57 21.93 -10.29
N THR A 123 36.61 21.77 -11.11
CA THR A 123 37.47 22.88 -11.56
C THR A 123 36.79 23.79 -12.57
N HIS A 124 35.69 23.33 -13.19
CA HIS A 124 34.87 24.15 -14.08
C HIS A 124 33.95 25.13 -13.35
N LEU A 125 33.83 25.01 -12.03
CA LEU A 125 33.11 25.99 -11.23
C LEU A 125 33.97 27.24 -11.05
N THR A 126 33.33 28.38 -11.25
CA THR A 126 33.89 29.69 -10.92
C THR A 126 33.23 30.20 -9.66
N ASP A 127 34.01 30.89 -8.82
CA ASP A 127 33.42 31.71 -7.77
C ASP A 127 32.61 30.90 -6.72
N ALA A 128 33.02 29.65 -6.50
CA ALA A 128 32.26 28.63 -5.77
C ALA A 128 32.21 28.79 -4.24
N LYS A 129 32.86 29.81 -3.68
CA LYS A 129 32.73 30.20 -2.27
C LYS A 129 31.77 31.37 -2.15
N LEU A 130 30.65 31.15 -1.47
CA LEU A 130 29.66 32.18 -1.12
C LEU A 130 29.94 32.79 0.26
N PRO A 131 29.44 34.00 0.55
CA PRO A 131 29.61 34.66 1.84
C PRO A 131 28.95 33.90 3.01
N ASP A 132 29.74 33.49 3.99
CA ASP A 132 29.28 32.71 5.16
C ASP A 132 28.31 33.49 6.07
N ASP A 133 28.31 34.83 6.01
CA ASP A 133 27.36 35.67 6.79
C ASP A 133 25.90 35.41 6.40
N PHE A 134 25.66 35.03 5.14
CA PHE A 134 24.33 34.72 4.62
C PHE A 134 24.06 33.21 4.59
N ILE A 135 25.08 32.39 4.37
CA ILE A 135 24.94 30.94 4.18
C ILE A 135 25.16 30.18 5.48
N ILE A 136 24.12 29.49 5.94
CA ILE A 136 24.17 28.60 7.11
C ILE A 136 24.88 27.30 6.75
N SER A 137 24.45 26.67 5.65
CA SER A 137 25.00 25.40 5.19
C SER A 137 24.80 25.21 3.70
N THR A 138 25.62 24.33 3.14
CA THR A 138 25.61 23.93 1.73
C THR A 138 25.43 22.43 1.62
N ARG A 139 24.63 21.99 0.64
CA ARG A 139 24.30 20.57 0.45
C ARG A 139 24.10 20.22 -1.02
N ILE A 140 24.77 19.18 -1.50
CA ILE A 140 24.58 18.61 -2.84
C ILE A 140 24.14 17.16 -2.70
N ARG A 141 23.05 16.77 -3.38
CA ARG A 141 22.60 15.38 -3.45
C ARG A 141 22.27 14.94 -4.87
N ALA A 142 22.40 13.64 -5.14
CA ALA A 142 21.83 13.00 -6.34
C ALA A 142 21.50 11.52 -6.11
N GLY A 143 20.61 10.97 -6.92
CA GLY A 143 20.35 9.53 -6.99
C GLY A 143 21.24 8.86 -8.04
N ARG A 144 21.73 7.65 -7.77
CA ARG A 144 22.44 6.80 -8.74
C ARG A 144 21.96 5.36 -8.60
N ASN A 145 21.74 4.72 -9.74
CA ASN A 145 21.31 3.33 -9.84
C ASN A 145 22.35 2.51 -10.59
N ILE A 146 22.40 1.21 -10.32
CA ILE A 146 23.46 0.31 -10.80
C ILE A 146 22.88 -0.58 -11.91
N ARG A 147 23.47 -0.51 -13.11
CA ARG A 147 23.05 -1.25 -14.29
C ARG A 147 23.09 -2.77 -14.07
N GLY A 148 22.10 -3.45 -14.65
CA GLY A 148 21.90 -4.89 -14.51
C GLY A 148 21.35 -5.31 -13.16
N LEU A 149 20.77 -4.38 -12.38
CA LEU A 149 19.97 -4.62 -11.18
C LEU A 149 18.64 -3.87 -11.32
N PRO A 150 17.51 -4.44 -10.87
CA PRO A 150 16.21 -3.76 -10.91
C PRO A 150 16.15 -2.60 -9.92
N LEU A 151 15.47 -1.52 -10.29
CA LEU A 151 15.19 -0.38 -9.40
C LEU A 151 14.31 -0.82 -8.21
N PRO A 152 14.29 -0.05 -7.10
CA PRO A 152 13.56 -0.41 -5.89
C PRO A 152 12.09 -0.85 -6.08
N PRO A 153 11.29 -0.29 -7.01
CA PRO A 153 9.93 -0.78 -7.28
C PRO A 153 9.85 -2.22 -7.81
N ALA A 154 10.86 -2.70 -8.53
CA ALA A 154 10.89 -4.04 -9.13
C ALA A 154 11.83 -5.02 -8.43
N THR A 155 12.64 -4.56 -7.47
CA THR A 155 13.70 -5.38 -6.89
C THR A 155 13.19 -6.58 -6.09
N SER A 156 13.92 -7.70 -6.21
CA SER A 156 13.80 -8.88 -5.34
C SER A 156 14.59 -8.65 -4.04
N ARG A 157 14.43 -9.52 -3.02
CA ARG A 157 15.23 -9.44 -1.79
C ARG A 157 16.70 -9.68 -2.09
N ALA A 158 16.99 -10.65 -2.97
CA ALA A 158 18.33 -10.99 -3.41
C ALA A 158 19.00 -9.80 -4.14
N HIS A 159 18.33 -9.22 -5.14
CA HIS A 159 18.85 -8.05 -5.87
C HIS A 159 19.05 -6.83 -4.97
N ARG A 160 18.12 -6.58 -4.04
CA ARG A 160 18.26 -5.48 -3.08
C ARG A 160 19.50 -5.69 -2.20
N LYS A 161 19.77 -6.93 -1.80
CA LYS A 161 20.97 -7.30 -1.04
C LYS A 161 22.24 -7.16 -1.88
N ASP A 162 22.23 -7.50 -3.16
CA ASP A 162 23.35 -7.23 -4.08
C ASP A 162 23.71 -5.74 -4.10
N VAL A 163 22.70 -4.86 -4.24
CA VAL A 163 22.91 -3.41 -4.22
C VAL A 163 23.57 -3.00 -2.90
N MET A 164 23.04 -3.45 -1.77
CA MET A 164 23.59 -3.11 -0.46
C MET A 164 25.03 -3.59 -0.33
N ASN A 165 25.35 -4.82 -0.73
CA ASN A 165 26.70 -5.37 -0.62
C ASN A 165 27.71 -4.65 -1.52
N LEU A 166 27.31 -4.26 -2.74
CA LEU A 166 28.13 -3.46 -3.64
C LEU A 166 28.44 -2.08 -3.03
N LEU A 167 27.42 -1.41 -2.48
CA LEU A 167 27.60 -0.10 -1.85
C LEU A 167 28.38 -0.17 -0.55
N ASP A 168 28.10 -1.15 0.33
CA ASP A 168 28.84 -1.39 1.58
C ASP A 168 30.33 -1.58 1.26
N THR A 169 30.66 -2.46 0.29
CA THR A 169 32.04 -2.69 -0.17
C THR A 169 32.69 -1.42 -0.70
N ALA A 170 32.00 -0.65 -1.56
CA ALA A 170 32.56 0.56 -2.15
C ALA A 170 32.78 1.68 -1.13
N LEU A 171 31.83 1.89 -0.21
CA LEU A 171 31.85 2.99 0.74
C LEU A 171 32.80 2.73 1.91
N THR A 172 32.88 1.49 2.40
CA THR A 172 33.81 1.14 3.49
C THR A 172 35.27 1.05 3.04
N ALA A 173 35.52 0.95 1.73
CA ALA A 173 36.87 1.03 1.16
C ALA A 173 37.38 2.47 0.98
N MET A 174 36.53 3.49 1.19
CA MET A 174 36.95 4.89 1.10
C MET A 174 37.94 5.26 2.21
N ASP A 175 38.90 6.11 1.88
CA ASP A 175 39.94 6.60 2.76
C ASP A 175 39.91 8.15 2.86
N GLY A 176 40.91 8.72 3.56
CA GLY A 176 41.00 10.16 3.78
C GLY A 176 39.76 10.74 4.47
N ASP A 177 39.30 11.90 3.99
CA ASP A 177 38.09 12.58 4.48
C ASP A 177 36.78 11.87 4.08
N LEU A 178 36.81 10.87 3.21
CA LEU A 178 35.65 10.05 2.86
C LEU A 178 35.52 8.77 3.70
N LYS A 179 36.56 8.43 4.49
CA LYS A 179 36.54 7.28 5.40
C LYS A 179 35.35 7.37 6.35
N GLY A 180 34.66 6.25 6.53
CA GLY A 180 33.44 6.22 7.34
C GLY A 180 32.94 4.83 7.69
N LYS A 181 31.67 4.77 8.10
CA LYS A 181 31.01 3.54 8.53
C LYS A 181 29.67 3.35 7.83
N PHE A 182 29.43 2.11 7.39
CA PHE A 182 28.14 1.66 6.86
C PHE A 182 27.31 1.04 8.00
N TYR A 183 26.06 1.46 8.12
CA TYR A 183 25.08 1.02 9.11
C TYR A 183 23.93 0.33 8.38
N LYS A 184 23.85 -0.99 8.52
CA LYS A 184 22.70 -1.77 8.04
C LYS A 184 21.52 -1.51 8.95
N LEU A 185 20.35 -1.22 8.37
CA LEU A 185 19.17 -0.91 9.18
C LEU A 185 18.69 -2.12 10.01
N THR A 186 18.97 -3.35 9.55
CA THR A 186 18.63 -4.58 10.28
C THR A 186 19.42 -4.79 11.56
N ASP A 187 20.62 -4.21 11.62
CA ASP A 187 21.59 -4.43 12.69
C ASP A 187 21.63 -3.24 13.66
N MET A 188 20.76 -2.25 13.44
CA MET A 188 20.74 -0.99 14.17
C MET A 188 20.17 -1.18 15.57
N THR A 189 20.91 -0.74 16.58
CA THR A 189 20.41 -0.66 17.96
C THR A 189 19.55 0.60 18.12
N PRO A 190 18.61 0.64 19.09
CA PRO A 190 17.80 1.83 19.35
C PRO A 190 18.64 3.10 19.58
N ASP A 191 19.79 3.00 20.25
CA ASP A 191 20.67 4.15 20.49
C ASP A 191 21.32 4.67 19.20
N VAL A 192 21.74 3.76 18.31
CA VAL A 192 22.30 4.15 17.00
C VAL A 192 21.20 4.73 16.11
N GLU A 193 20.00 4.15 16.14
CA GLU A 193 18.83 4.65 15.44
C GLU A 193 18.50 6.09 15.87
N GLN A 194 18.33 6.30 17.18
CA GLN A 194 18.04 7.63 17.73
C GLN A 194 19.14 8.62 17.39
N LYS A 195 20.41 8.21 17.48
CA LYS A 195 21.53 9.07 17.10
C LYS A 195 21.47 9.52 15.64
N LEU A 196 21.15 8.61 14.71
CA LEU A 196 21.02 8.95 13.29
C LEU A 196 19.78 9.80 13.01
N ILE A 197 18.72 9.69 13.82
CA ILE A 197 17.56 10.59 13.78
C ILE A 197 17.99 12.01 14.21
N ASP A 198 18.66 12.13 15.35
CA ASP A 198 19.11 13.41 15.91
C ASP A 198 20.11 14.12 14.99
N ASP A 199 20.98 13.35 14.33
CA ASP A 199 21.92 13.86 13.33
C ASP A 199 21.24 14.16 11.96
N HIS A 200 19.93 13.91 11.80
CA HIS A 200 19.15 14.04 10.56
C HIS A 200 19.65 13.15 9.39
N PHE A 201 20.25 12.01 9.70
CA PHE A 201 20.82 11.07 8.72
C PHE A 201 19.92 9.87 8.43
N LEU A 202 19.03 9.49 9.36
CA LEU A 202 18.12 8.37 9.16
C LEU A 202 16.94 8.74 8.28
N PHE A 203 16.78 8.05 7.16
CA PHE A 203 15.53 8.07 6.39
C PHE A 203 14.50 7.17 7.06
N GLN A 204 13.24 7.64 7.07
CA GLN A 204 12.15 6.98 7.78
C GLN A 204 11.53 5.86 6.94
N LYS A 205 10.93 4.87 7.62
CA LYS A 205 10.10 3.87 6.93
C LYS A 205 9.00 4.60 6.16
N PRO A 206 8.82 4.34 4.85
CA PRO A 206 7.68 4.88 4.13
C PRO A 206 6.38 4.39 4.77
N GLY A 207 5.53 5.34 5.20
CA GLY A 207 4.23 5.03 5.78
C GLY A 207 3.29 4.34 4.79
N GLY A 208 2.24 3.68 5.31
CA GLY A 208 1.18 3.12 4.46
C GLY A 208 0.48 4.22 3.66
N GLY A 209 0.33 4.02 2.35
CA GLY A 209 -0.24 5.02 1.46
C GLY A 209 0.72 6.15 1.06
N THR A 210 2.03 6.02 1.29
CA THR A 210 3.03 6.91 0.68
C THR A 210 3.36 6.50 -0.76
N LEU A 211 4.03 7.38 -1.51
CA LEU A 211 4.52 7.11 -2.86
C LEU A 211 5.38 5.83 -2.93
N LEU A 212 6.36 5.69 -2.04
CA LEU A 212 7.28 4.55 -2.07
C LEU A 212 6.60 3.23 -1.66
N ALA A 213 5.59 3.31 -0.79
CA ALA A 213 4.77 2.15 -0.45
C ALA A 213 3.91 1.71 -1.65
N ALA A 214 3.21 2.63 -2.30
CA ALA A 214 2.37 2.34 -3.46
C ALA A 214 3.18 1.88 -4.68
N ALA A 215 4.42 2.36 -4.85
CA ALA A 215 5.34 1.89 -5.87
C ALA A 215 5.98 0.51 -5.56
N GLY A 216 5.80 -0.03 -4.35
CA GLY A 216 6.40 -1.31 -3.93
C GLY A 216 7.88 -1.22 -3.50
N ALA A 217 8.47 -0.02 -3.45
CA ALA A 217 9.83 0.21 -3.00
C ALA A 217 10.03 -0.01 -1.48
N ALA A 218 8.94 0.08 -0.70
CA ALA A 218 8.96 -0.09 0.76
C ALA A 218 8.89 -1.55 1.26
N ARG A 219 8.72 -2.55 0.36
CA ARG A 219 8.57 -3.97 0.74
C ARG A 219 9.77 -4.50 1.51
N ASP A 220 9.53 -5.44 2.43
CA ASP A 220 10.57 -6.13 3.24
C ASP A 220 11.36 -5.19 4.16
N TRP A 221 10.78 -4.07 4.57
CA TRP A 221 11.46 -3.10 5.43
C TRP A 221 11.80 -3.69 6.81
N PRO A 222 13.01 -3.49 7.37
CA PRO A 222 14.12 -2.66 6.87
C PRO A 222 15.22 -3.45 6.12
N SER A 223 14.94 -4.67 5.66
CA SER A 223 15.94 -5.59 5.09
C SER A 223 16.67 -5.01 3.88
N ALA A 224 17.99 -5.20 3.82
CA ALA A 224 18.88 -4.74 2.76
C ALA A 224 18.84 -3.22 2.49
N ARG A 225 18.56 -2.43 3.53
CA ARG A 225 18.71 -0.96 3.53
C ARG A 225 19.86 -0.57 4.46
N GLY A 226 20.47 0.57 4.19
CA GLY A 226 21.53 1.07 5.05
C GLY A 226 21.86 2.54 4.84
N ILE A 227 22.71 3.03 5.74
CA ILE A 227 23.21 4.40 5.74
C ILE A 227 24.72 4.34 5.87
N PHE A 228 25.43 5.15 5.10
CA PHE A 228 26.85 5.39 5.31
C PHE A 228 27.06 6.86 5.63
N HIS A 229 27.94 7.17 6.58
CA HIS A 229 28.50 8.51 6.68
C HIS A 229 30.01 8.45 6.94
N ASN A 230 30.73 9.46 6.46
CA ASN A 230 32.15 9.64 6.79
C ASN A 230 32.33 10.06 8.26
N ASP A 231 33.56 9.96 8.76
CA ASP A 231 33.91 10.28 10.15
C ASP A 231 33.57 11.75 10.49
N ASP A 232 33.79 12.67 9.54
CA ASP A 232 33.51 14.10 9.69
C ASP A 232 32.03 14.49 9.51
N LYS A 233 31.17 13.53 9.15
CA LYS A 233 29.73 13.73 8.89
C LYS A 233 29.40 14.77 7.81
N THR A 234 30.32 14.96 6.88
CA THR A 234 30.20 15.86 5.71
C THR A 234 29.86 15.14 4.41
N PHE A 235 29.76 13.81 4.46
CA PHE A 235 29.37 12.94 3.37
C PHE A 235 28.47 11.80 3.90
N LEU A 236 27.35 11.58 3.22
CA LEU A 236 26.27 10.67 3.62
C LEU A 236 25.74 9.93 2.39
N VAL A 237 25.44 8.64 2.54
CA VAL A 237 24.77 7.85 1.51
C VAL A 237 23.59 7.10 2.12
N TRP A 238 22.43 7.16 1.46
CA TRP A 238 21.32 6.25 1.71
C TRP A 238 21.31 5.14 0.67
N CYS A 239 21.18 3.90 1.14
CA CYS A 239 21.14 2.70 0.34
C CYS A 239 19.72 2.12 0.29
N ASN A 240 19.20 1.89 -0.92
CA ASN A 240 17.90 1.26 -1.19
C ASN A 240 16.68 1.97 -0.56
N GLU A 241 16.68 3.31 -0.59
CA GLU A 241 15.55 4.13 -0.13
C GLU A 241 14.53 4.34 -1.27
N GLU A 242 14.75 5.33 -2.14
CA GLU A 242 14.00 5.52 -3.40
C GLU A 242 14.78 5.01 -4.63
N ASP A 243 16.11 5.17 -4.59
CA ASP A 243 17.09 4.70 -5.57
C ASP A 243 18.09 3.76 -4.86
N HIS A 244 18.94 3.06 -5.62
CA HIS A 244 20.01 2.21 -5.06
C HIS A 244 20.91 3.02 -4.13
N MET A 245 21.34 4.19 -4.59
CA MET A 245 22.21 5.10 -3.88
C MET A 245 21.69 6.53 -3.95
N ARG A 246 21.42 7.15 -2.81
CA ARG A 246 21.29 8.60 -2.69
C ARG A 246 22.54 9.15 -2.02
N VAL A 247 23.38 9.78 -2.81
CA VAL A 247 24.65 10.37 -2.37
C VAL A 247 24.45 11.83 -1.96
N ILE A 248 25.05 12.22 -0.83
CA ILE A 248 24.87 13.53 -0.21
C ILE A 248 26.24 14.02 0.28
N SER A 249 26.64 15.20 -0.16
CA SER A 249 27.80 15.94 0.37
C SER A 249 27.28 17.23 0.99
N MET A 250 27.73 17.57 2.20
CA MET A 250 27.24 18.75 2.92
C MET A 250 28.24 19.27 3.95
N GLN A 251 28.16 20.56 4.27
CA GLN A 251 28.89 21.19 5.37
C GLN A 251 28.27 22.55 5.73
N ASN A 252 28.66 23.12 6.87
CA ASN A 252 28.30 24.49 7.23
C ASN A 252 29.05 25.52 6.36
N GLY A 253 28.45 26.70 6.20
CA GLY A 253 28.98 27.78 5.36
C GLY A 253 28.74 27.58 3.86
N GLY A 254 29.24 28.53 3.07
CA GLY A 254 29.00 28.69 1.64
C GLY A 254 30.08 28.12 0.71
N ASP A 255 30.94 27.20 1.16
CA ASP A 255 31.97 26.59 0.31
C ASP A 255 31.38 25.47 -0.57
N ILE A 256 30.69 25.86 -1.64
CA ILE A 256 30.06 24.93 -2.58
C ILE A 256 31.11 24.16 -3.37
N GLY A 257 32.27 24.77 -3.66
CA GLY A 257 33.39 24.13 -4.34
C GLY A 257 33.86 22.88 -3.61
N ALA A 258 34.17 23.01 -2.31
CA ALA A 258 34.58 21.87 -1.48
C ALA A 258 33.49 20.79 -1.38
N VAL A 259 32.22 21.19 -1.27
CA VAL A 259 31.09 20.25 -1.22
C VAL A 259 30.96 19.47 -2.53
N PHE A 260 31.11 20.14 -3.68
CA PHE A 260 31.01 19.53 -5.01
C PHE A 260 32.22 18.66 -5.33
N GLU A 261 33.43 19.07 -4.97
CA GLU A 261 34.64 18.26 -5.11
C GLU A 261 34.53 16.95 -4.30
N ARG A 262 34.11 17.03 -3.05
CA ARG A 262 33.87 15.82 -2.22
C ARG A 262 32.80 14.92 -2.81
N PHE A 263 31.71 15.51 -3.32
CA PHE A 263 30.63 14.78 -3.99
C PHE A 263 31.12 14.01 -5.22
N THR A 264 31.84 14.69 -6.12
CA THR A 264 32.32 14.13 -7.40
C THR A 264 33.35 13.03 -7.17
N ARG A 265 34.31 13.24 -6.26
CA ARG A 265 35.30 12.23 -5.86
C ARG A 265 34.66 11.00 -5.25
N ALA A 266 33.66 11.16 -4.38
CA ALA A 266 32.96 10.03 -3.79
C ALA A 266 32.13 9.25 -4.82
N VAL A 267 31.39 9.92 -5.70
CA VAL A 267 30.65 9.27 -6.80
C VAL A 267 31.60 8.49 -7.72
N LYS A 268 32.75 9.08 -8.05
CA LYS A 268 33.77 8.44 -8.88
C LYS A 268 34.36 7.21 -8.21
N SER A 269 34.67 7.27 -6.92
CA SER A 269 35.15 6.13 -6.13
C SER A 269 34.14 4.97 -6.11
N VAL A 270 32.85 5.26 -5.92
CA VAL A 270 31.79 4.23 -6.04
C VAL A 270 31.71 3.68 -7.45
N GLU A 271 31.75 4.54 -8.48
CA GLU A 271 31.70 4.13 -9.89
C GLU A 271 32.84 3.17 -10.24
N ASP A 272 34.07 3.46 -9.79
CA ASP A 272 35.24 2.63 -10.03
C ASP A 272 35.15 1.28 -9.31
N SER A 273 34.64 1.27 -8.07
CA SER A 273 34.42 0.05 -7.30
C SER A 273 33.39 -0.87 -7.96
N ILE A 274 32.25 -0.35 -8.42
CA ILE A 274 31.24 -1.18 -9.10
C ILE A 274 31.73 -1.64 -10.50
N LYS A 275 32.53 -0.83 -11.20
CA LYS A 275 33.20 -1.21 -12.46
C LYS A 275 34.17 -2.37 -12.26
N ALA A 276 34.93 -2.38 -11.18
CA ALA A 276 35.78 -3.51 -10.81
C ALA A 276 34.98 -4.81 -10.56
N LYS A 277 33.67 -4.72 -10.33
CA LYS A 277 32.73 -5.85 -10.21
C LYS A 277 31.94 -6.13 -11.49
N GLY A 278 32.33 -5.54 -12.63
CA GLY A 278 31.67 -5.76 -13.93
C GLY A 278 30.29 -5.12 -14.04
N ARG A 279 30.05 -4.02 -13.31
CA ARG A 279 28.83 -3.22 -13.33
C ARG A 279 29.13 -1.75 -13.60
N GLU A 280 28.11 -0.96 -13.87
CA GLU A 280 28.24 0.49 -14.07
C GLU A 280 26.99 1.18 -13.53
N PHE A 281 27.00 2.52 -13.48
CA PHE A 281 25.78 3.26 -13.20
C PHE A 281 24.84 3.23 -14.41
N MET A 282 23.53 3.22 -14.16
CA MET A 282 22.51 3.36 -15.19
C MET A 282 22.60 4.75 -15.82
N TYR A 283 23.05 4.83 -17.08
CA TYR A 283 23.18 6.07 -17.83
C TYR A 283 22.72 5.89 -19.27
N ASP A 284 21.92 6.83 -19.76
CA ASP A 284 21.47 6.93 -21.14
C ASP A 284 21.84 8.30 -21.72
N ASP A 285 22.21 8.37 -23.00
CA ASP A 285 22.66 9.62 -23.61
C ASP A 285 21.52 10.66 -23.71
N HIS A 286 20.26 10.21 -23.83
CA HIS A 286 19.09 11.07 -23.82
C HIS A 286 18.64 11.39 -22.39
N LEU A 287 18.48 10.38 -21.52
CA LEU A 287 17.89 10.56 -20.19
C LEU A 287 18.88 10.86 -19.07
N GLY A 288 20.19 10.78 -19.32
CA GLY A 288 21.24 10.87 -18.30
C GLY A 288 21.22 9.72 -17.32
N PHE A 289 21.54 9.99 -16.05
CA PHE A 289 21.41 8.98 -15.00
C PHE A 289 19.95 8.61 -14.80
N ILE A 290 19.67 7.30 -14.85
CA ILE A 290 18.32 6.76 -14.69
C ILE A 290 17.94 6.74 -13.19
N GLY A 291 16.75 7.23 -12.88
CA GLY A 291 16.16 7.27 -11.54
C GLY A 291 14.87 6.45 -11.46
N THR A 292 14.45 6.08 -10.25
CA THR A 292 13.13 5.47 -10.02
C THR A 292 11.98 6.39 -10.42
N CYS A 293 12.09 7.67 -10.05
CA CYS A 293 11.11 8.69 -10.40
C CYS A 293 11.62 9.53 -11.59
N PRO A 294 10.80 9.76 -12.65
CA PRO A 294 11.17 10.62 -13.76
C PRO A 294 11.62 12.05 -13.37
N SER A 295 11.22 12.56 -12.20
CA SER A 295 11.67 13.87 -11.71
C SER A 295 13.16 13.93 -11.39
N ASN A 296 13.82 12.78 -11.20
CA ASN A 296 15.22 12.67 -10.80
C ASN A 296 16.14 12.18 -11.93
N LEU A 297 15.68 12.17 -13.19
CA LEU A 297 16.50 11.88 -14.37
C LEU A 297 17.56 12.97 -14.65
N GLY A 298 18.46 12.68 -15.59
CA GLY A 298 19.54 13.57 -15.98
C GLY A 298 20.69 13.50 -14.99
N THR A 299 21.02 14.63 -14.37
CA THR A 299 21.99 14.65 -13.28
C THR A 299 21.45 14.03 -12.00
N GLY A 300 20.12 14.04 -11.83
CA GLY A 300 19.44 13.82 -10.55
C GLY A 300 19.87 14.80 -9.45
N LEU A 301 20.62 15.84 -9.78
CA LEU A 301 21.35 16.66 -8.82
C LEU A 301 20.50 17.80 -8.26
N ARG A 302 20.47 17.88 -6.94
CA ARG A 302 19.99 19.04 -6.19
C ARG A 302 21.14 19.61 -5.36
N ALA A 303 21.71 20.70 -5.84
CA ALA A 303 22.60 21.58 -5.09
C ALA A 303 21.76 22.66 -4.41
N SER A 304 21.98 22.86 -3.12
CA SER A 304 21.23 23.83 -2.34
C SER A 304 22.04 24.45 -1.21
N VAL A 305 21.58 25.61 -0.77
CA VAL A 305 22.10 26.32 0.40
C VAL A 305 20.96 26.70 1.32
N MET A 306 21.21 26.60 2.62
CA MET A 306 20.38 27.25 3.64
C MET A 306 20.85 28.70 3.76
N ILE A 307 20.03 29.65 3.32
CA ILE A 307 20.39 31.07 3.22
C ILE A 307 19.46 31.95 4.05
N LYS A 308 20.02 33.00 4.67
CA LYS A 308 19.31 34.06 5.39
C LYS A 308 18.99 35.22 4.46
N LEU A 309 17.70 35.48 4.21
CA LEU A 309 17.21 36.57 3.37
C LEU A 309 16.02 37.29 4.05
N PRO A 310 16.18 37.82 5.28
CA PRO A 310 15.08 38.33 6.07
C PRO A 310 14.33 39.50 5.44
N LYS A 311 14.95 40.33 4.59
CA LYS A 311 14.28 41.44 3.89
C LYS A 311 13.67 41.01 2.56
N LEU A 312 14.40 40.28 1.75
CA LEU A 312 13.93 39.84 0.44
C LEU A 312 12.73 38.89 0.55
N SER A 313 12.65 38.12 1.63
CA SER A 313 11.54 37.20 1.89
C SER A 313 10.35 37.82 2.62
N GLU A 314 10.34 39.13 2.92
CA GLU A 314 9.13 39.82 3.43
C GLU A 314 8.00 39.81 2.38
N ASP A 315 8.35 39.82 1.09
CA ASP A 315 7.44 39.65 -0.06
C ASP A 315 7.70 38.29 -0.73
N LEU A 316 6.97 37.26 -0.26
CA LEU A 316 7.15 35.87 -0.69
C LEU A 316 6.89 35.68 -2.19
N ASP A 317 5.82 36.26 -2.72
CA ASP A 317 5.44 36.11 -4.12
C ASP A 317 6.51 36.69 -5.04
N ARG A 318 7.07 37.84 -4.64
CA ARG A 318 8.18 38.48 -5.34
C ARG A 318 9.47 37.67 -5.24
N PHE A 319 9.81 37.16 -4.04
CA PHE A 319 10.97 36.30 -3.84
C PHE A 319 10.90 35.02 -4.68
N GLU A 320 9.77 34.34 -4.69
CA GLU A 320 9.55 33.14 -5.51
C GLU A 320 9.63 33.46 -7.01
N SER A 321 9.09 34.60 -7.43
CA SER A 321 9.17 35.07 -8.82
C SER A 321 10.61 35.34 -9.25
N ILE A 322 11.42 35.98 -8.40
CA ILE A 322 12.86 36.19 -8.64
C ILE A 322 13.57 34.84 -8.74
N CYS A 323 13.35 33.92 -7.79
CA CYS A 323 13.96 32.60 -7.85
C CYS A 323 13.63 31.86 -9.15
N LYS A 324 12.37 31.95 -9.62
CA LYS A 324 11.93 31.34 -10.88
C LYS A 324 12.67 31.93 -12.09
N LEU A 325 12.91 33.23 -12.12
CA LEU A 325 13.72 33.89 -13.16
C LEU A 325 15.18 33.40 -13.14
N LEU A 326 15.69 33.00 -11.98
CA LEU A 326 17.06 32.51 -11.78
C LEU A 326 17.21 30.99 -11.89
N ASN A 327 16.17 30.27 -12.33
CA ASN A 327 16.16 28.79 -12.35
C ASN A 327 16.35 28.14 -10.98
N LEU A 328 15.98 28.84 -9.91
CA LEU A 328 16.04 28.35 -8.54
C LEU A 328 14.65 27.93 -8.04
N GLN A 329 14.64 27.15 -6.98
CA GLN A 329 13.47 26.78 -6.21
C GLN A 329 13.76 27.02 -4.71
N PRO A 330 13.05 27.96 -4.07
CA PRO A 330 13.09 28.13 -2.62
C PRO A 330 12.16 27.12 -1.94
N ARG A 331 12.55 26.67 -0.74
CA ARG A 331 11.73 25.89 0.19
C ARG A 331 11.94 26.42 1.60
N GLY A 332 10.95 26.31 2.48
CA GLY A 332 11.12 26.70 3.88
C GLY A 332 12.10 25.78 4.62
N SER A 333 12.44 26.16 5.85
CA SER A 333 13.57 25.60 6.59
C SER A 333 13.41 24.13 7.03
N ASN A 334 12.20 23.57 7.00
CA ASN A 334 11.90 22.19 7.40
C ASN A 334 11.41 21.30 6.25
N GLY A 335 11.52 21.74 4.99
CA GLY A 335 11.25 20.90 3.81
C GLY A 335 10.25 21.48 2.80
N GLU A 336 9.74 20.60 1.95
CA GLU A 336 8.77 20.94 0.90
C GLU A 336 7.45 21.34 1.57
N HIS A 337 7.10 22.63 1.49
CA HIS A 337 5.92 23.28 2.10
C HIS A 337 6.01 23.71 3.58
N SER A 338 7.18 23.69 4.23
CA SER A 338 7.30 24.27 5.57
C SER A 338 7.34 25.80 5.54
N ALA A 339 6.84 26.47 6.58
CA ALA A 339 7.09 27.90 6.78
C ALA A 339 8.59 28.16 6.99
N SER A 340 9.08 29.32 6.54
CA SER A 340 10.42 29.79 6.93
C SER A 340 10.40 30.27 8.36
N ILE A 341 11.43 29.93 9.14
CA ILE A 341 11.66 30.53 10.45
C ILE A 341 12.74 31.61 10.29
N GLY A 342 12.40 32.87 10.55
CA GLY A 342 13.36 33.98 10.59
C GLY A 342 14.00 34.37 9.25
N GLY A 343 13.28 34.23 8.13
CA GLY A 343 13.79 34.57 6.80
C GLY A 343 14.82 33.58 6.23
N VAL A 344 14.85 32.35 6.75
CA VAL A 344 15.76 31.28 6.32
C VAL A 344 15.08 30.35 5.32
N TYR A 345 15.74 30.10 4.18
CA TYR A 345 15.24 29.26 3.10
C TYR A 345 16.29 28.27 2.59
N ASP A 346 15.83 27.08 2.19
CA ASP A 346 16.59 26.12 1.39
C ASP A 346 16.39 26.47 -0.09
N VAL A 347 17.38 27.11 -0.72
CA VAL A 347 17.32 27.53 -2.11
C VAL A 347 18.18 26.61 -2.95
N SER A 348 17.60 26.03 -4.02
CA SER A 348 18.23 24.99 -4.84
C SER A 348 18.07 25.22 -6.33
N ASN A 349 18.91 24.60 -7.17
CA ASN A 349 18.66 24.53 -8.61
C ASN A 349 17.32 23.82 -8.89
N LYS A 350 16.54 24.33 -9.85
CA LYS A 350 15.25 23.75 -10.24
C LYS A 350 15.41 22.58 -11.23
N GLN A 351 16.30 22.72 -12.20
CA GLN A 351 16.47 21.75 -13.29
C GLN A 351 17.30 20.53 -12.86
N ARG A 352 17.14 19.43 -13.59
CA ARG A 352 17.83 18.14 -13.35
C ARG A 352 18.41 17.55 -14.64
N ILE A 353 17.62 17.56 -15.71
CA ILE A 353 17.95 17.00 -17.02
C ILE A 353 18.22 18.10 -18.06
N GLY A 354 18.99 17.75 -19.10
CA GLY A 354 19.44 18.65 -20.17
C GLY A 354 20.63 19.58 -19.86
N PHE A 355 21.13 19.57 -18.62
CA PHE A 355 22.26 20.37 -18.17
C PHE A 355 23.25 19.48 -17.41
N SER A 356 24.54 19.80 -17.43
CA SER A 356 25.54 19.07 -16.66
C SER A 356 25.49 19.39 -15.16
N GLU A 357 26.12 18.57 -14.33
CA GLU A 357 26.23 18.82 -12.89
C GLU A 357 26.91 20.16 -12.61
N ALA A 358 28.04 20.46 -13.28
CA ALA A 358 28.73 21.74 -13.17
C ALA A 358 27.84 22.93 -13.58
N GLU A 359 27.09 22.83 -14.70
CA GLU A 359 26.17 23.90 -15.14
C GLU A 359 25.09 24.17 -14.07
N LEU A 360 24.52 23.12 -13.46
CA LEU A 360 23.49 23.27 -12.43
C LEU A 360 24.03 23.84 -11.11
N VAL A 361 25.23 23.44 -10.70
CA VAL A 361 25.89 23.99 -9.51
C VAL A 361 26.27 25.46 -9.75
N GLN A 362 26.81 25.80 -10.92
CA GLN A 362 27.13 27.19 -11.27
C GLN A 362 25.87 28.06 -11.38
N THR A 363 24.76 27.51 -11.91
CA THR A 363 23.45 28.18 -11.91
C THR A 363 23.05 28.58 -10.49
N MET A 364 23.20 27.65 -9.53
CA MET A 364 22.88 27.90 -8.13
C MET A 364 23.80 28.97 -7.55
N ILE A 365 25.13 28.88 -7.73
CA ILE A 365 26.11 29.88 -7.27
C ILE A 365 25.73 31.28 -7.77
N ASN A 366 25.50 31.44 -9.08
CA ASN A 366 25.19 32.72 -9.70
C ASN A 366 23.87 33.31 -9.16
N GLY A 367 22.84 32.48 -9.05
CA GLY A 367 21.54 32.89 -8.56
C GLY A 367 21.60 33.31 -7.08
N ILE A 368 22.28 32.54 -6.22
CA ILE A 368 22.45 32.88 -4.80
C ILE A 368 23.22 34.19 -4.63
N ARG A 369 24.28 34.42 -5.39
CA ARG A 369 25.01 35.70 -5.34
C ARG A 369 24.11 36.89 -5.66
N LEU A 370 23.21 36.76 -6.64
CA LEU A 370 22.23 37.81 -6.91
C LEU A 370 21.26 37.97 -5.74
N LEU A 371 20.71 36.89 -5.17
CA LEU A 371 19.81 36.99 -4.01
C LEU A 371 20.46 37.70 -2.82
N ILE A 372 21.74 37.40 -2.53
CA ILE A 372 22.52 38.10 -1.49
C ILE A 372 22.63 39.60 -1.82
N LYS A 373 22.93 39.95 -3.07
CA LYS A 373 23.00 41.35 -3.50
C LYS A 373 21.66 42.07 -3.31
N LEU A 374 20.54 41.43 -3.67
CA LEU A 374 19.20 41.98 -3.48
C LEU A 374 18.89 42.20 -2.00
N GLU A 375 19.21 41.22 -1.15
CA GLU A 375 19.06 41.33 0.31
C GLU A 375 19.87 42.51 0.86
N GLN A 376 21.14 42.64 0.47
CA GLN A 376 22.00 43.75 0.89
C GLN A 376 21.44 45.11 0.47
N THR A 377 20.92 45.22 -0.75
CA THR A 377 20.27 46.44 -1.26
C THR A 377 19.02 46.79 -0.45
N LEU A 378 18.17 45.82 -0.14
CA LEU A 378 16.99 46.05 0.71
C LEU A 378 17.37 46.43 2.14
N VAL A 379 18.41 45.81 2.71
CA VAL A 379 18.94 46.17 4.04
C VAL A 379 19.49 47.59 4.08
N ALA A 380 20.08 48.06 2.98
CA ALA A 380 20.53 49.45 2.82
C ALA A 380 19.38 50.45 2.64
N GLY A 381 18.14 49.99 2.41
CA GLY A 381 16.96 50.82 2.20
C GLY A 381 16.71 51.22 0.74
N ASP A 382 17.45 50.64 -0.20
CA ASP A 382 17.36 50.94 -1.63
C ASP A 382 16.36 50.02 -2.36
N SER A 383 15.84 50.47 -3.52
CA SER A 383 15.00 49.62 -4.37
C SER A 383 15.84 48.58 -5.14
N ILE A 384 15.31 47.35 -5.21
CA ILE A 384 15.88 46.25 -5.98
C ILE A 384 15.33 46.12 -7.42
N ASP A 385 14.37 46.96 -7.83
CA ASP A 385 13.65 46.81 -9.11
C ASP A 385 14.58 46.74 -10.32
N ALA A 386 15.64 47.56 -10.32
CA ALA A 386 16.61 47.61 -11.42
C ALA A 386 17.56 46.39 -11.45
N LEU A 387 17.67 45.64 -10.34
CA LEU A 387 18.54 44.48 -10.21
C LEU A 387 17.85 43.17 -10.57
N ILE A 388 16.52 43.15 -10.59
CA ILE A 388 15.73 41.96 -10.93
C ILE A 388 15.78 41.75 -12.45
N PRO A 389 16.15 40.55 -12.93
CA PRO A 389 16.10 40.23 -14.34
C PRO A 389 14.67 40.40 -14.89
N LYS A 390 14.54 41.01 -16.06
CA LYS A 390 13.23 41.15 -16.73
C LYS A 390 12.75 39.85 -17.36
N GLU A 391 13.70 38.97 -17.69
CA GLU A 391 13.47 37.69 -18.32
C GLU A 391 14.21 36.59 -17.56
N ARG A 392 13.86 35.35 -17.85
CA ARG A 392 14.50 34.18 -17.25
C ARG A 392 15.97 34.14 -17.65
N VAL A 393 16.86 34.10 -16.66
CA VAL A 393 18.31 34.03 -16.87
C VAL A 393 18.65 32.68 -17.48
N PRO A 394 19.36 32.63 -18.62
CA PRO A 394 19.85 31.38 -19.18
C PRO A 394 20.80 30.68 -18.20
N ASN A 395 20.80 29.36 -18.19
CA ASN A 395 21.82 28.62 -17.47
C ASN A 395 23.20 28.91 -18.08
N PRO A 396 24.28 28.93 -17.26
CA PRO A 396 25.63 29.02 -17.79
C PRO A 396 25.89 27.84 -18.72
N VAL A 397 26.63 28.10 -19.79
CA VAL A 397 27.14 27.07 -20.68
C VAL A 397 28.56 26.76 -20.24
N ILE A 398 28.78 25.55 -19.76
CA ILE A 398 30.10 25.02 -19.46
C ILE A 398 30.37 23.95 -20.52
N GLU A 399 31.50 24.07 -21.23
CA GLU A 399 31.92 23.04 -22.18
C GLU A 399 32.25 21.76 -21.42
N ALA A 400 31.25 20.89 -21.34
CA ALA A 400 31.44 19.55 -20.80
C ALA A 400 32.46 18.79 -21.69
N PRO A 401 33.36 18.00 -21.08
CA PRO A 401 34.22 17.12 -21.87
C PRO A 401 33.33 16.20 -22.73
N PRO A 402 33.78 15.84 -23.96
CA PRO A 402 33.00 14.98 -24.83
C PRO A 402 32.67 13.68 -24.09
N THR A 403 31.39 13.45 -23.85
CA THR A 403 30.92 12.19 -23.27
C THR A 403 31.30 11.09 -24.24
N THR A 404 32.10 10.13 -23.78
CA THR A 404 32.25 8.87 -24.51
C THR A 404 30.85 8.28 -24.56
N ALA A 405 30.30 8.06 -25.77
CA ALA A 405 28.99 7.44 -25.92
C ALA A 405 28.96 6.20 -25.01
N ALA A 406 28.00 6.15 -24.09
CA ALA A 406 27.87 4.99 -23.24
C ALA A 406 27.78 3.78 -24.16
N GLN A 407 28.57 2.74 -23.91
CA GLN A 407 28.35 1.49 -24.63
C GLN A 407 26.87 1.15 -24.40
N LYS A 408 26.14 0.86 -25.48
CA LYS A 408 24.78 0.28 -25.39
C LYS A 408 24.91 -1.14 -24.84
N ALA A 409 25.43 -1.27 -23.62
CA ALA A 409 25.40 -2.49 -22.86
C ALA A 409 23.95 -2.90 -22.76
N ALA A 410 23.69 -4.20 -22.96
CA ALA A 410 22.35 -4.74 -22.84
C ALA A 410 21.76 -4.32 -21.48
N ILE A 411 20.51 -3.86 -21.52
CA ILE A 411 19.74 -3.40 -20.35
C ILE A 411 19.32 -4.59 -19.45
N ASP A 412 19.76 -5.80 -19.80
CA ASP A 412 19.35 -7.04 -19.16
C ASP A 412 19.69 -7.06 -17.66
N VAL A 413 18.66 -7.27 -16.85
CA VAL A 413 18.83 -7.53 -15.42
C VAL A 413 19.51 -8.87 -15.23
N LYS A 414 20.62 -8.87 -14.49
CA LYS A 414 21.38 -10.08 -14.19
C LYS A 414 20.75 -10.79 -12.99
N PRO A 415 20.67 -12.13 -12.96
CA PRO A 415 20.29 -12.86 -11.76
C PRO A 415 21.20 -12.51 -10.58
N SER A 416 20.62 -12.46 -9.38
CA SER A 416 21.37 -12.29 -8.14
C SER A 416 21.93 -13.63 -7.67
N THR A 417 23.10 -13.61 -7.03
CA THR A 417 23.67 -14.77 -6.31
C THR A 417 23.27 -14.80 -4.83
N GLU A 418 22.61 -13.75 -4.34
CA GLU A 418 22.15 -13.66 -2.96
C GLU A 418 20.88 -14.48 -2.74
N SER A 419 20.62 -14.85 -1.49
CA SER A 419 19.37 -15.53 -1.14
C SER A 419 18.18 -14.57 -1.23
N ASN A 420 17.08 -15.05 -1.82
CA ASN A 420 15.79 -14.34 -1.84
C ASN A 420 14.91 -14.69 -0.63
N TYR A 421 15.39 -15.54 0.28
CA TYR A 421 14.66 -15.94 1.48
C TYR A 421 14.37 -14.71 2.37
N PRO A 422 13.14 -14.56 2.89
CA PRO A 422 12.77 -13.42 3.71
C PRO A 422 13.54 -13.34 5.03
N TYR A 423 13.76 -12.11 5.48
CA TYR A 423 14.36 -11.85 6.80
C TYR A 423 13.28 -11.86 7.88
N PHE A 424 13.40 -12.78 8.85
CA PHE A 424 12.52 -12.84 10.02
C PHE A 424 13.23 -12.33 11.27
N THR A 425 12.54 -11.47 12.02
CA THR A 425 12.96 -11.04 13.37
C THR A 425 12.19 -11.80 14.44
N PRO A 426 12.63 -11.77 15.72
CA PRO A 426 11.88 -12.36 16.83
C PRO A 426 10.45 -11.83 16.99
N LYS A 427 10.12 -10.67 16.39
CA LYS A 427 8.76 -10.12 16.37
C LYS A 427 7.79 -10.91 15.49
N HIS A 428 8.29 -11.64 14.49
CA HIS A 428 7.46 -12.45 13.60
C HIS A 428 7.02 -13.73 14.32
N LYS A 429 5.73 -13.80 14.68
CA LYS A 429 5.14 -14.94 15.41
C LYS A 429 4.05 -15.68 14.62
N SER A 430 3.87 -15.33 13.35
CA SER A 430 2.84 -15.92 12.51
C SER A 430 3.08 -17.41 12.25
N LEU A 431 2.00 -18.15 12.00
CA LEU A 431 2.10 -19.55 11.57
C LEU A 431 2.84 -19.67 10.23
N MET A 432 2.66 -18.71 9.31
CA MET A 432 3.47 -18.63 8.09
C MET A 432 4.97 -18.58 8.42
N ALA A 433 5.40 -17.68 9.31
CA ALA A 433 6.80 -17.53 9.68
C ALA A 433 7.35 -18.78 10.39
N LYS A 434 6.51 -19.50 11.13
CA LYS A 434 6.86 -20.76 11.79
C LYS A 434 7.11 -21.91 10.80
N HIS A 435 6.35 -21.96 9.70
CA HIS A 435 6.36 -23.09 8.76
C HIS A 435 7.15 -22.83 7.48
N LEU A 436 7.40 -21.58 7.10
CA LEU A 436 8.19 -21.24 5.93
C LEU A 436 9.69 -21.44 6.21
N THR A 437 10.21 -22.64 5.97
CA THR A 437 11.66 -22.90 6.06
C THR A 437 12.37 -22.46 4.77
N VAL A 438 13.71 -22.40 4.80
CA VAL A 438 14.51 -22.08 3.61
C VAL A 438 14.27 -23.10 2.51
N GLU A 439 14.22 -24.39 2.85
CA GLU A 439 13.98 -25.49 1.92
C GLU A 439 12.58 -25.40 1.29
N LEU A 440 11.56 -25.08 2.09
CA LEU A 440 10.20 -24.90 1.61
C LEU A 440 10.09 -23.67 0.70
N TYR A 441 10.73 -22.56 1.08
CA TYR A 441 10.78 -21.37 0.27
C TYR A 441 11.46 -21.64 -1.08
N ASP A 442 12.63 -22.29 -1.09
CA ASP A 442 13.35 -22.62 -2.32
C ASP A 442 12.56 -23.56 -3.23
N LYS A 443 11.73 -24.44 -2.66
CA LYS A 443 10.80 -25.28 -3.43
C LYS A 443 9.69 -24.49 -4.10
N LEU A 444 9.21 -23.40 -3.49
CA LEU A 444 7.97 -22.72 -3.88
C LEU A 444 8.18 -21.33 -4.48
N LYS A 445 9.35 -20.69 -4.33
CA LYS A 445 9.62 -19.29 -4.73
C LYS A 445 9.38 -19.00 -6.21
N ASP A 446 9.56 -20.00 -7.07
CA ASP A 446 9.37 -19.87 -8.52
C ASP A 446 8.00 -20.37 -8.99
N VAL A 447 7.18 -20.91 -8.07
CA VAL A 447 5.81 -21.35 -8.36
C VAL A 447 4.90 -20.13 -8.49
N LYS A 448 4.09 -20.13 -9.55
CA LYS A 448 3.07 -19.11 -9.81
C LYS A 448 1.75 -19.80 -10.15
N THR A 449 0.66 -19.21 -9.70
CA THR A 449 -0.69 -19.61 -10.14
C THR A 449 -0.89 -19.24 -11.60
N ALA A 450 -1.94 -19.76 -12.24
CA ALA A 450 -2.31 -19.42 -13.61
C ALA A 450 -2.61 -17.93 -13.81
N LYS A 451 -2.99 -17.20 -12.74
CA LYS A 451 -3.18 -15.74 -12.75
C LYS A 451 -1.89 -14.97 -12.42
N GLY A 452 -0.79 -15.67 -12.17
CA GLY A 452 0.53 -15.10 -11.92
C GLY A 452 0.78 -14.69 -10.47
N TYR A 453 -0.07 -15.08 -9.53
CA TYR A 453 0.13 -14.84 -8.10
C TYR A 453 1.27 -15.73 -7.58
N THR A 454 2.18 -15.15 -6.81
CA THR A 454 3.41 -15.82 -6.36
C THR A 454 3.39 -16.11 -4.86
N LEU A 455 4.30 -16.97 -4.40
CA LEU A 455 4.51 -17.17 -2.96
C LEU A 455 4.87 -15.85 -2.26
N ASP A 456 5.72 -15.02 -2.87
CA ASP A 456 6.15 -13.75 -2.31
C ASP A 456 4.96 -12.79 -2.11
N ASP A 457 3.99 -12.78 -3.05
CA ASP A 457 2.75 -12.00 -2.88
C ASP A 457 1.92 -12.51 -1.69
N ALA A 458 1.81 -13.84 -1.54
CA ALA A 458 1.03 -14.47 -0.49
C ALA A 458 1.57 -14.18 0.93
N ILE A 459 2.90 -14.14 1.09
CA ILE A 459 3.55 -13.96 2.40
C ILE A 459 3.86 -12.49 2.73
N GLN A 460 3.81 -11.57 1.76
CA GLN A 460 4.28 -10.18 1.92
C GLN A 460 3.65 -9.49 3.13
N THR A 461 2.35 -9.67 3.34
CA THR A 461 1.66 -9.08 4.48
C THR A 461 2.18 -9.58 5.82
N GLY A 462 2.57 -10.84 5.94
CA GLY A 462 3.13 -11.40 7.17
C GLY A 462 4.55 -10.94 7.46
N LEU A 463 5.30 -10.59 6.41
CA LEU A 463 6.65 -10.01 6.52
C LEU A 463 6.60 -8.54 6.93
N ASP A 464 5.70 -7.77 6.32
CA ASP A 464 5.60 -6.34 6.63
C ASP A 464 4.91 -6.08 7.99
N ASN A 465 4.12 -7.06 8.47
CA ASN A 465 3.31 -6.98 9.69
C ASN A 465 3.61 -8.16 10.63
N PRO A 466 4.71 -8.12 11.40
CA PRO A 466 5.17 -9.25 12.23
C PRO A 466 4.17 -9.68 13.32
N HIS A 467 3.20 -8.82 13.67
CA HIS A 467 2.18 -9.07 14.69
C HIS A 467 1.02 -9.96 14.22
N LEU A 468 0.91 -10.25 12.91
CA LEU A 468 -0.17 -11.09 12.39
C LEU A 468 -0.04 -12.55 12.85
N GLY A 469 -1.15 -13.18 13.23
CA GLY A 469 -1.16 -14.59 13.67
C GLY A 469 -1.06 -15.61 12.53
N VAL A 470 -1.73 -15.35 11.40
CA VAL A 470 -1.71 -16.26 10.22
C VAL A 470 -0.50 -15.97 9.33
N GLY A 471 -0.40 -14.72 8.84
CA GLY A 471 0.77 -14.24 8.10
C GLY A 471 0.83 -14.58 6.61
N VAL A 472 -0.18 -15.28 6.05
CA VAL A 472 -0.29 -15.59 4.62
C VAL A 472 -1.72 -15.35 4.14
N VAL A 473 -1.88 -14.94 2.87
CA VAL A 473 -3.17 -14.70 2.20
C VAL A 473 -3.19 -15.33 0.82
N ALA A 474 -4.36 -15.75 0.34
CA ALA A 474 -4.56 -16.23 -1.02
C ALA A 474 -4.84 -15.07 -1.99
N GLY A 475 -4.24 -15.13 -3.19
CA GLY A 475 -4.51 -14.18 -4.28
C GLY A 475 -5.56 -14.68 -5.26
N ASP A 476 -5.70 -16.00 -5.38
CA ASP A 476 -6.73 -16.68 -6.16
C ASP A 476 -7.03 -18.08 -5.59
N GLU A 477 -8.02 -18.76 -6.16
CA GLU A 477 -8.41 -20.11 -5.73
C GLU A 477 -7.25 -21.12 -5.81
N GLU A 478 -6.40 -21.04 -6.84
CA GLU A 478 -5.28 -21.94 -7.05
C GLU A 478 -4.17 -21.76 -6.00
N SER A 479 -4.13 -20.64 -5.29
CA SER A 479 -3.17 -20.42 -4.20
C SER A 479 -3.20 -21.55 -3.15
N TYR A 480 -4.39 -22.10 -2.85
CA TYR A 480 -4.57 -23.20 -1.90
C TYR A 480 -4.04 -24.55 -2.39
N THR A 481 -3.77 -24.70 -3.69
CA THR A 481 -3.17 -25.92 -4.26
C THR A 481 -1.70 -25.69 -4.61
N ALA A 482 -1.37 -24.57 -5.25
CA ALA A 482 -0.02 -24.19 -5.65
C ALA A 482 0.94 -24.07 -4.45
N PHE A 483 0.44 -23.55 -3.32
CA PHE A 483 1.22 -23.32 -2.11
C PHE A 483 0.78 -24.20 -0.93
N LYS A 484 0.10 -25.33 -1.20
CA LYS A 484 -0.48 -26.21 -0.16
C LYS A 484 0.54 -26.65 0.90
N ASP A 485 1.79 -26.86 0.51
CA ASP A 485 2.86 -27.29 1.42
C ASP A 485 3.18 -26.25 2.51
N LEU A 486 2.82 -24.99 2.30
CA LEU A 486 2.82 -23.93 3.32
C LEU A 486 1.43 -23.74 3.94
N TYR A 487 0.37 -23.78 3.13
CA TYR A 487 -0.99 -23.47 3.58
C TYR A 487 -1.55 -24.53 4.52
N ASP A 488 -1.37 -25.82 4.25
CA ASP A 488 -1.94 -26.89 5.07
C ASP A 488 -1.37 -26.86 6.50
N PRO A 489 -0.04 -26.72 6.73
CA PRO A 489 0.49 -26.54 8.08
C PRO A 489 -0.02 -25.28 8.80
N VAL A 490 -0.24 -24.18 8.07
CA VAL A 490 -0.82 -22.95 8.62
C VAL A 490 -2.29 -23.15 9.01
N ILE A 491 -3.07 -23.81 8.16
CA ILE A 491 -4.48 -24.13 8.40
C ILE A 491 -4.61 -25.08 9.58
N GLU A 492 -3.79 -26.12 9.64
CA GLU A 492 -3.73 -27.06 10.76
C GLU A 492 -3.32 -26.35 12.06
N GLY A 493 -2.29 -25.50 12.01
CA GLY A 493 -1.85 -24.73 13.18
C GLY A 493 -2.89 -23.75 13.70
N TRP A 494 -3.72 -23.18 12.83
CA TRP A 494 -4.74 -22.19 13.21
C TRP A 494 -6.06 -22.85 13.65
N HIS A 495 -6.53 -23.85 12.90
CA HIS A 495 -7.84 -24.46 13.08
C HIS A 495 -7.82 -25.86 13.70
N GLY A 496 -6.65 -26.51 13.78
CA GLY A 496 -6.56 -27.95 14.06
C GLY A 496 -7.09 -28.83 12.91
N PHE A 497 -7.30 -28.26 11.72
CA PHE A 497 -7.90 -28.94 10.58
C PHE A 497 -6.81 -29.60 9.72
N LYS A 498 -6.81 -30.93 9.68
CA LYS A 498 -5.77 -31.75 9.01
C LYS A 498 -5.88 -31.67 7.50
N ALA A 499 -4.75 -31.81 6.80
CA ALA A 499 -4.66 -31.75 5.33
C ALA A 499 -5.51 -32.80 4.57
N ASP A 500 -5.89 -33.90 5.23
CA ASP A 500 -6.76 -34.96 4.69
C ASP A 500 -8.22 -34.88 5.17
N ALA A 501 -8.53 -33.95 6.09
CA ALA A 501 -9.87 -33.75 6.60
C ALA A 501 -10.81 -33.24 5.49
N LYS A 502 -12.12 -33.43 5.66
CA LYS A 502 -13.13 -32.86 4.76
C LYS A 502 -14.04 -31.92 5.51
N HIS A 503 -14.43 -30.85 4.84
CA HIS A 503 -15.41 -29.92 5.36
C HIS A 503 -16.82 -30.39 5.01
N VAL A 504 -17.79 -29.99 5.83
CA VAL A 504 -19.21 -30.25 5.61
C VAL A 504 -19.92 -28.90 5.56
N THR A 505 -20.75 -28.71 4.53
CA THR A 505 -21.58 -27.50 4.34
C THR A 505 -23.04 -27.87 4.51
N ASP A 506 -23.76 -27.12 5.32
CA ASP A 506 -25.19 -27.32 5.57
C ASP A 506 -25.81 -26.01 6.06
N MET A 507 -26.74 -25.47 5.26
CA MET A 507 -27.46 -24.22 5.54
C MET A 507 -28.95 -24.46 5.81
N ASP A 508 -29.36 -25.69 6.12
CA ASP A 508 -30.75 -26.02 6.43
C ASP A 508 -31.17 -25.51 7.82
N VAL A 509 -31.78 -24.32 7.82
CA VAL A 509 -32.29 -23.63 9.02
C VAL A 509 -33.24 -24.51 9.84
N SER A 510 -33.98 -25.42 9.21
CA SER A 510 -35.00 -26.23 9.88
C SER A 510 -34.42 -27.23 10.89
N LYS A 511 -33.10 -27.50 10.80
CA LYS A 511 -32.37 -28.38 11.72
C LYS A 511 -32.00 -27.71 13.05
N LEU A 512 -32.17 -26.40 13.17
CA LEU A 512 -31.92 -25.69 14.43
C LEU A 512 -33.00 -26.02 15.45
N VAL A 513 -32.58 -26.30 16.68
CA VAL A 513 -33.46 -26.68 17.79
C VAL A 513 -33.15 -25.87 19.05
N ARG A 514 -34.12 -25.80 19.96
CA ARG A 514 -34.00 -25.19 21.30
C ARG A 514 -33.76 -23.68 21.33
N SER A 515 -33.87 -22.98 20.21
CA SER A 515 -33.77 -21.51 20.18
C SER A 515 -34.88 -20.83 21.00
N ASP A 516 -36.04 -21.48 21.13
CA ASP A 516 -37.18 -21.09 21.97
C ASP A 516 -36.86 -21.09 23.48
N LYS A 517 -35.79 -21.78 23.89
CA LYS A 517 -35.36 -21.87 25.29
C LYS A 517 -34.40 -20.76 25.72
N LEU A 518 -33.93 -19.93 24.79
CA LEU A 518 -33.06 -18.81 25.11
C LEU A 518 -33.84 -17.73 25.87
N ASP A 519 -33.29 -17.29 27.01
CA ASP A 519 -33.86 -16.13 27.70
C ASP A 519 -33.41 -14.85 27.01
N MET A 520 -34.31 -14.30 26.20
CA MET A 520 -34.07 -13.12 25.39
C MET A 520 -33.77 -11.87 26.24
N SER A 521 -34.11 -11.84 27.53
CA SER A 521 -33.82 -10.69 28.42
C SER A 521 -32.32 -10.53 28.75
N TYR A 522 -31.50 -11.53 28.40
CA TYR A 522 -30.04 -11.47 28.50
C TYR A 522 -29.37 -11.14 27.15
N ILE A 523 -30.11 -11.07 26.04
CA ILE A 523 -29.52 -10.91 24.70
C ILE A 523 -29.96 -9.57 24.10
N GLY A 524 -28.98 -8.67 23.90
CA GLY A 524 -29.23 -7.35 23.31
C GLY A 524 -29.43 -7.41 21.80
N SER A 525 -28.59 -8.16 21.09
CA SER A 525 -28.66 -8.29 19.63
C SER A 525 -28.01 -9.58 19.14
N THR A 526 -28.32 -9.96 17.90
CA THR A 526 -27.81 -11.17 17.24
C THR A 526 -27.31 -10.84 15.85
N ARG A 527 -26.21 -11.47 15.44
CA ARG A 527 -25.55 -11.22 14.16
C ARG A 527 -24.93 -12.48 13.57
N VAL A 528 -25.14 -12.72 12.28
CA VAL A 528 -24.47 -13.77 11.51
C VAL A 528 -23.74 -13.15 10.33
N ARG A 529 -22.46 -13.49 10.15
CA ARG A 529 -21.68 -13.08 8.97
C ARG A 529 -20.83 -14.19 8.38
N ALA A 530 -20.57 -14.15 7.08
CA ALA A 530 -19.46 -14.89 6.46
C ALA A 530 -19.01 -14.22 5.15
N GLY A 531 -17.78 -14.52 4.73
CA GLY A 531 -17.24 -14.13 3.42
C GLY A 531 -17.63 -15.14 2.32
N ARG A 532 -17.85 -14.68 1.09
CA ARG A 532 -17.99 -15.54 -0.10
C ARG A 532 -17.21 -14.94 -1.27
N ASN A 533 -16.60 -15.82 -2.05
CA ASN A 533 -15.74 -15.46 -3.19
C ASN A 533 -16.19 -16.18 -4.45
N ILE A 534 -15.98 -15.56 -5.61
CA ILE A 534 -16.54 -15.99 -6.89
C ILE A 534 -15.48 -16.75 -7.69
N ARG A 535 -15.77 -18.00 -8.01
CA ARG A 535 -14.89 -18.90 -8.78
C ARG A 535 -14.50 -18.27 -10.12
N GLY A 536 -13.21 -18.37 -10.46
CA GLY A 536 -12.65 -17.81 -11.70
C GLY A 536 -12.17 -16.35 -11.61
N LEU A 537 -12.53 -15.61 -10.56
CA LEU A 537 -12.06 -14.24 -10.31
C LEU A 537 -11.06 -14.25 -9.14
N ALA A 538 -9.96 -13.51 -9.24
CA ALA A 538 -8.94 -13.50 -8.18
C ALA A 538 -9.46 -12.79 -6.91
N PHE A 539 -9.03 -13.26 -5.72
CA PHE A 539 -9.31 -12.61 -4.43
C PHE A 539 -8.77 -11.16 -4.41
N PRO A 540 -9.26 -10.29 -3.51
CA PRO A 540 -8.80 -8.89 -3.43
C PRO A 540 -7.28 -8.65 -3.43
N PRO A 541 -6.41 -9.50 -2.84
CA PRO A 541 -4.96 -9.37 -2.98
C PRO A 541 -4.46 -9.55 -4.43
N GLY A 542 -4.93 -10.60 -5.12
CA GLY A 542 -4.48 -10.97 -6.47
C GLY A 542 -5.27 -10.34 -7.61
N THR A 543 -6.35 -9.61 -7.31
CA THR A 543 -7.27 -9.07 -8.31
C THR A 543 -6.65 -7.99 -9.18
N THR A 544 -7.00 -8.00 -10.46
CA THR A 544 -6.80 -6.86 -11.36
C THR A 544 -7.89 -5.80 -11.16
N ARG A 545 -7.68 -4.58 -11.66
CA ARG A 545 -8.74 -3.53 -11.67
C ARG A 545 -10.00 -4.03 -12.38
N ALA A 546 -9.84 -4.72 -13.51
CA ALA A 546 -10.94 -5.27 -14.29
C ALA A 546 -11.74 -6.33 -13.50
N GLU A 547 -11.06 -7.32 -12.91
CA GLU A 547 -11.73 -8.35 -12.11
C GLU A 547 -12.45 -7.77 -10.90
N ARG A 548 -11.86 -6.79 -10.22
CA ARG A 548 -12.49 -6.12 -9.07
C ARG A 548 -13.81 -5.45 -9.47
N LEU A 549 -13.84 -4.73 -10.59
CA LEU A 549 -15.05 -4.12 -11.13
C LEU A 549 -16.05 -5.18 -11.61
N GLN A 550 -15.59 -6.29 -12.15
CA GLN A 550 -16.45 -7.42 -12.52
C GLN A 550 -17.13 -8.04 -11.30
N VAL A 551 -16.39 -8.23 -10.19
CA VAL A 551 -16.95 -8.67 -8.91
C VAL A 551 -18.01 -7.68 -8.42
N GLU A 552 -17.69 -6.37 -8.45
CA GLU A 552 -18.63 -5.32 -8.05
C GLU A 552 -19.94 -5.40 -8.87
N ASN A 553 -19.83 -5.50 -10.20
CA ASN A 553 -20.97 -5.56 -11.10
C ASN A 553 -21.84 -6.81 -10.86
N LEU A 554 -21.22 -7.99 -10.73
CA LEU A 554 -21.94 -9.24 -10.48
C LEU A 554 -22.73 -9.17 -9.16
N ILE A 555 -22.09 -8.68 -8.10
CA ILE A 555 -22.67 -8.66 -6.77
C ILE A 555 -23.71 -7.54 -6.65
N SER A 556 -23.42 -6.32 -7.10
CA SER A 556 -24.37 -5.21 -7.07
C SER A 556 -25.62 -5.50 -7.93
N THR A 557 -25.48 -6.15 -9.09
CA THR A 557 -26.62 -6.60 -9.90
C THR A 557 -27.47 -7.61 -9.14
N ALA A 558 -26.86 -8.57 -8.46
CA ALA A 558 -27.59 -9.54 -7.64
C ALA A 558 -28.33 -8.87 -6.47
N LEU A 559 -27.67 -7.95 -5.78
CA LEU A 559 -28.20 -7.28 -4.59
C LEU A 559 -29.34 -6.30 -4.93
N THR A 560 -29.22 -5.55 -6.03
CA THR A 560 -30.26 -4.63 -6.48
C THR A 560 -31.51 -5.33 -7.03
N ALA A 561 -31.41 -6.62 -7.36
CA ALA A 561 -32.55 -7.46 -7.74
C ALA A 561 -33.29 -8.09 -6.54
N LEU A 562 -32.79 -7.92 -5.31
CA LEU A 562 -33.44 -8.45 -4.11
C LEU A 562 -34.76 -7.71 -3.84
N THR A 563 -35.77 -8.47 -3.40
CA THR A 563 -37.12 -7.97 -3.08
C THR A 563 -37.51 -8.33 -1.66
N GLU A 564 -38.73 -7.92 -1.25
CA GLU A 564 -39.30 -8.23 0.07
C GLU A 564 -38.40 -7.75 1.22
N ASP A 565 -38.22 -8.58 2.25
CA ASP A 565 -37.41 -8.31 3.45
C ASP A 565 -35.91 -8.13 3.14
N LEU A 566 -35.45 -8.51 1.95
CA LEU A 566 -34.07 -8.34 1.51
C LEU A 566 -33.87 -7.11 0.60
N GLY A 567 -34.95 -6.49 0.12
CA GLY A 567 -34.89 -5.34 -0.79
C GLY A 567 -34.25 -4.10 -0.16
N GLY A 568 -33.46 -3.38 -0.94
CA GLY A 568 -32.53 -2.38 -0.41
C GLY A 568 -31.80 -1.56 -1.47
N LYS A 569 -30.73 -0.89 -1.03
CA LYS A 569 -29.93 0.02 -1.87
C LYS A 569 -28.45 -0.36 -1.83
N TYR A 570 -27.81 -0.32 -3.01
CA TYR A 570 -26.37 -0.42 -3.17
C TYR A 570 -25.73 0.97 -3.21
N PHE A 571 -24.61 1.14 -2.51
CA PHE A 571 -23.84 2.35 -2.35
C PHE A 571 -22.40 2.09 -2.79
N PRO A 572 -22.04 2.36 -4.06
CA PRO A 572 -20.65 2.29 -4.51
C PRO A 572 -19.83 3.38 -3.78
N LEU A 573 -18.71 3.01 -3.18
CA LEU A 573 -17.89 3.94 -2.39
C LEU A 573 -17.35 5.10 -3.26
N GLY A 574 -17.03 4.83 -4.52
CA GLY A 574 -16.52 5.85 -5.45
C GLY A 574 -17.51 6.91 -5.91
N ALA A 575 -18.82 6.69 -5.71
CA ALA A 575 -19.88 7.62 -6.09
C ALA A 575 -20.82 7.97 -4.91
N MET A 576 -20.39 7.67 -3.69
CA MET A 576 -21.14 7.95 -2.46
C MET A 576 -21.16 9.46 -2.18
N THR A 577 -22.34 10.00 -1.86
CA THR A 577 -22.46 11.39 -1.38
C THR A 577 -21.99 11.52 0.06
N LYS A 578 -21.58 12.73 0.48
CA LYS A 578 -21.15 12.95 1.86
C LYS A 578 -22.23 12.61 2.90
N ALA A 579 -23.50 12.89 2.59
CA ALA A 579 -24.62 12.53 3.47
C ALA A 579 -24.81 11.01 3.60
N GLU A 580 -24.65 10.26 2.51
CA GLU A 580 -24.69 8.79 2.57
C GLU A 580 -23.50 8.23 3.36
N GLU A 581 -22.31 8.79 3.16
CA GLU A 581 -21.11 8.43 3.91
C GLU A 581 -21.31 8.63 5.41
N ASP A 582 -21.74 9.82 5.83
CA ASP A 582 -21.94 10.17 7.25
C ASP A 582 -23.01 9.29 7.89
N GLN A 583 -24.07 8.97 7.15
CA GLN A 583 -25.13 8.09 7.63
C GLN A 583 -24.63 6.64 7.80
N LEU A 584 -23.88 6.10 6.84
CA LEU A 584 -23.30 4.76 6.94
C LEU A 584 -22.23 4.66 8.03
N GLN A 585 -21.51 5.74 8.31
CA GLN A 585 -20.60 5.81 9.47
C GLN A 585 -21.37 5.78 10.80
N LYS A 586 -22.44 6.57 10.91
CA LYS A 586 -23.30 6.62 12.10
C LYS A 586 -23.98 5.27 12.37
N ASP A 587 -24.36 4.55 11.33
CA ASP A 587 -24.93 3.21 11.43
C ASP A 587 -23.87 2.11 11.70
N HIS A 588 -22.58 2.47 11.71
CA HIS A 588 -21.45 1.53 11.79
C HIS A 588 -21.39 0.52 10.62
N PHE A 589 -21.89 0.90 9.44
CA PHE A 589 -21.94 0.06 8.24
C PHE A 589 -20.79 0.34 7.28
N LEU A 590 -20.19 1.53 7.34
CA LEU A 590 -19.08 1.90 6.45
C LEU A 590 -17.76 1.27 6.91
N PHE A 591 -17.22 0.35 6.10
CA PHE A 591 -15.84 -0.08 6.24
C PHE A 591 -14.90 1.00 5.68
N GLN A 592 -13.79 1.22 6.38
CA GLN A 592 -12.84 2.28 6.08
C GLN A 592 -11.72 1.77 5.17
N LYS A 593 -11.01 2.70 4.50
CA LYS A 593 -9.76 2.36 3.81
C LYS A 593 -8.81 1.71 4.83
N PRO A 594 -8.28 0.51 4.57
CA PRO A 594 -7.36 -0.13 5.50
C PRO A 594 -6.14 0.78 5.76
N GLY A 595 -5.79 0.95 7.03
CA GLY A 595 -4.63 1.73 7.44
C GLY A 595 -3.30 1.05 7.07
N GLY A 596 -2.19 1.79 7.23
CA GLY A 596 -0.86 1.20 7.23
C GLY A 596 -0.72 0.17 8.37
N GLY A 597 0.01 -0.91 8.13
CA GLY A 597 0.19 -1.96 9.14
C GLY A 597 -0.92 -3.01 9.19
N THR A 598 -1.93 -2.91 8.33
CA THR A 598 -3.04 -3.88 8.28
C THR A 598 -2.77 -5.00 7.29
N LEU A 599 -3.44 -6.15 7.49
CA LEU A 599 -3.40 -7.29 6.57
C LEU A 599 -3.75 -6.87 5.13
N LEU A 600 -4.83 -6.10 4.96
CA LEU A 600 -5.33 -5.72 3.64
C LEU A 600 -4.38 -4.78 2.88
N THR A 601 -3.71 -3.87 3.59
CA THR A 601 -2.71 -3.00 2.98
C THR A 601 -1.46 -3.79 2.60
N GLY A 602 -0.94 -4.63 3.50
CA GLY A 602 0.24 -5.45 3.24
C GLY A 602 0.04 -6.50 2.14
N ALA A 603 -1.19 -6.99 1.98
CA ALA A 603 -1.58 -7.94 0.93
C ALA A 603 -1.88 -7.29 -0.43
N GLY A 604 -1.88 -5.95 -0.52
CA GLY A 604 -2.27 -5.24 -1.74
C GLY A 604 -3.78 -5.27 -2.04
N ALA A 605 -4.63 -5.68 -1.09
CA ALA A 605 -6.08 -5.68 -1.23
C ALA A 605 -6.68 -4.26 -1.24
N ALA A 606 -5.96 -3.28 -0.69
CA ALA A 606 -6.35 -1.87 -0.61
C ALA A 606 -5.97 -1.00 -1.84
N ARG A 607 -5.36 -1.59 -2.88
CA ARG A 607 -4.99 -0.87 -4.12
C ARG A 607 -6.21 -0.24 -4.82
N ASP A 608 -6.03 0.90 -5.47
CA ASP A 608 -7.06 1.56 -6.30
C ASP A 608 -8.28 2.04 -5.51
N TRP A 609 -8.08 2.33 -4.22
CA TRP A 609 -9.18 2.70 -3.34
C TRP A 609 -9.84 4.02 -3.79
N PRO A 610 -11.19 4.11 -3.85
CA PRO A 610 -12.20 3.12 -3.46
C PRO A 610 -12.81 2.31 -4.63
N SER A 611 -12.19 2.28 -5.80
CA SER A 611 -12.78 1.72 -7.03
C SER A 611 -13.19 0.25 -6.88
N GLY A 612 -14.39 -0.14 -7.34
CA GLY A 612 -14.87 -1.51 -7.25
C GLY A 612 -15.41 -1.92 -5.87
N ARG A 613 -15.51 -1.00 -4.91
CA ARG A 613 -15.97 -1.30 -3.54
C ARG A 613 -17.32 -0.66 -3.29
N GLY A 614 -18.16 -1.35 -2.53
CA GLY A 614 -19.48 -0.84 -2.19
C GLY A 614 -20.11 -1.50 -0.97
N ILE A 615 -21.22 -0.92 -0.53
CA ILE A 615 -22.03 -1.41 0.57
C ILE A 615 -23.45 -1.58 0.08
N TYR A 616 -24.13 -2.65 0.49
CA TYR A 616 -25.56 -2.81 0.34
C TYR A 616 -26.21 -2.97 1.69
N HIS A 617 -27.37 -2.35 1.92
CA HIS A 617 -28.23 -2.78 3.01
C HIS A 617 -29.71 -2.77 2.60
N ASN A 618 -30.49 -3.66 3.22
CA ASN A 618 -31.96 -3.66 3.09
C ASN A 618 -32.58 -2.46 3.81
N THR A 619 -33.86 -2.19 3.55
CA THR A 619 -34.61 -1.08 4.16
C THR A 619 -34.58 -1.12 5.70
N GLU A 620 -34.73 -2.32 6.28
CA GLU A 620 -34.77 -2.54 7.73
C GLU A 620 -33.38 -2.54 8.39
N LYS A 621 -32.30 -2.33 7.63
CA LYS A 621 -30.91 -2.37 8.12
C LYS A 621 -30.53 -3.69 8.84
N SER A 622 -31.25 -4.76 8.54
CA SER A 622 -31.13 -6.09 9.13
C SER A 622 -30.41 -7.10 8.23
N PHE A 623 -30.06 -6.68 7.01
CA PHE A 623 -29.24 -7.41 6.05
C PHE A 623 -28.29 -6.42 5.34
N LEU A 624 -26.99 -6.72 5.37
CA LEU A 624 -25.91 -5.85 4.92
C LEU A 624 -24.88 -6.68 4.14
N VAL A 625 -24.33 -6.13 3.06
CA VAL A 625 -23.24 -6.76 2.29
C VAL A 625 -22.14 -5.75 2.03
N TRP A 626 -20.92 -6.08 2.41
CA TRP A 626 -19.72 -5.37 1.96
C TRP A 626 -19.16 -6.04 0.72
N VAL A 627 -18.76 -5.26 -0.28
CA VAL A 627 -18.25 -5.74 -1.56
C VAL A 627 -16.79 -5.33 -1.74
N ASN A 628 -15.91 -6.30 -2.05
CA ASN A 628 -14.48 -6.12 -2.32
C ASN A 628 -13.65 -5.48 -1.18
N GLU A 629 -13.96 -5.86 0.06
CA GLU A 629 -13.17 -5.46 1.25
C GLU A 629 -12.01 -6.45 1.47
N GLU A 630 -12.18 -7.48 2.30
CA GLU A 630 -11.24 -8.61 2.43
C GLU A 630 -11.57 -9.73 1.42
N ASP A 631 -12.86 -10.01 1.23
CA ASP A 631 -13.42 -11.00 0.30
C ASP A 631 -14.30 -10.28 -0.74
N HIS A 632 -14.71 -10.98 -1.82
CA HIS A 632 -15.61 -10.43 -2.83
C HIS A 632 -16.92 -9.94 -2.21
N MET A 633 -17.49 -10.71 -1.27
CA MET A 633 -18.55 -10.22 -0.40
C MET A 633 -18.41 -10.69 1.02
N ARG A 634 -18.81 -9.83 1.96
CA ARG A 634 -19.09 -10.18 3.35
C ARG A 634 -20.57 -9.96 3.61
N VAL A 635 -21.31 -11.06 3.74
CA VAL A 635 -22.77 -11.02 3.98
C VAL A 635 -23.01 -11.02 5.47
N ILE A 636 -23.87 -10.11 5.92
CA ILE A 636 -24.17 -9.85 7.33
C ILE A 636 -25.70 -9.81 7.47
N SER A 637 -26.23 -10.59 8.40
CA SER A 637 -27.60 -10.45 8.88
C SER A 637 -27.57 -10.17 10.37
N MET A 638 -28.41 -9.25 10.83
CA MET A 638 -28.49 -8.87 12.25
C MET A 638 -29.83 -8.28 12.61
N GLN A 639 -30.16 -8.30 13.90
CA GLN A 639 -31.30 -7.60 14.49
C GLN A 639 -31.12 -7.53 16.01
N ASP A 640 -31.93 -6.68 16.66
CA ASP A 640 -32.05 -6.65 18.11
C ASP A 640 -32.72 -7.93 18.65
N GLY A 641 -32.37 -8.29 19.89
CA GLY A 641 -32.82 -9.53 20.54
C GLY A 641 -32.05 -10.80 20.12
N GLY A 642 -32.51 -11.95 20.61
CA GLY A 642 -31.81 -13.24 20.51
C GLY A 642 -32.30 -14.20 19.41
N ASP A 643 -33.15 -13.75 18.48
CA ASP A 643 -33.72 -14.61 17.43
C ASP A 643 -32.71 -14.92 16.31
N ILE A 644 -31.75 -15.79 16.63
CA ILE A 644 -30.71 -16.24 15.70
C ILE A 644 -31.26 -17.08 14.56
N VAL A 645 -32.41 -17.73 14.72
CA VAL A 645 -33.00 -18.56 13.66
C VAL A 645 -33.46 -17.67 12.52
N SER A 646 -34.18 -16.58 12.81
CA SER A 646 -34.59 -15.61 11.79
C SER A 646 -33.40 -14.88 11.17
N VAL A 647 -32.39 -14.52 11.97
CA VAL A 647 -31.15 -13.91 11.46
C VAL A 647 -30.41 -14.85 10.51
N PHE A 648 -30.27 -16.12 10.89
CA PHE A 648 -29.61 -17.12 10.03
C PHE A 648 -30.44 -17.42 8.78
N ALA A 649 -31.77 -17.53 8.88
CA ALA A 649 -32.65 -17.72 7.74
C ALA A 649 -32.53 -16.59 6.71
N ARG A 650 -32.53 -15.33 7.18
CA ARG A 650 -32.35 -14.14 6.34
C ARG A 650 -30.97 -14.13 5.69
N TRP A 651 -29.93 -14.51 6.43
CA TRP A 651 -28.58 -14.66 5.91
C TRP A 651 -28.51 -15.72 4.79
N VAL A 652 -29.07 -16.91 5.00
CA VAL A 652 -29.11 -18.00 4.01
C VAL A 652 -29.89 -17.57 2.76
N LYS A 653 -31.08 -16.98 2.92
CA LYS A 653 -31.90 -16.45 1.81
C LYS A 653 -31.09 -15.46 0.97
N GLY A 654 -30.36 -14.54 1.62
CA GLY A 654 -29.52 -13.56 0.94
C GLY A 654 -28.35 -14.17 0.18
N VAL A 655 -27.60 -15.09 0.79
CA VAL A 655 -26.47 -15.77 0.14
C VAL A 655 -26.93 -16.61 -1.05
N GLN A 656 -28.02 -17.37 -0.90
CA GLN A 656 -28.57 -18.19 -1.98
C GLN A 656 -29.12 -17.34 -3.13
N ALA A 657 -29.73 -16.19 -2.83
CA ALA A 657 -30.20 -15.26 -3.86
C ALA A 657 -29.03 -14.69 -4.68
N VAL A 658 -27.94 -14.30 -4.02
CA VAL A 658 -26.72 -13.86 -4.74
C VAL A 658 -26.12 -15.00 -5.54
N GLU A 659 -26.02 -16.20 -4.96
CA GLU A 659 -25.49 -17.38 -5.67
C GLU A 659 -26.31 -17.71 -6.93
N ALA A 660 -27.64 -17.69 -6.82
CA ALA A 660 -28.53 -17.93 -7.94
C ALA A 660 -28.36 -16.87 -9.05
N SER A 661 -28.11 -15.61 -8.68
CA SER A 661 -27.85 -14.54 -9.64
C SER A 661 -26.51 -14.72 -10.36
N ILE A 662 -25.42 -14.99 -9.65
CA ILE A 662 -24.11 -15.18 -10.28
C ILE A 662 -24.06 -16.47 -11.13
N LYS A 663 -24.79 -17.52 -10.74
CA LYS A 663 -24.97 -18.75 -11.54
C LYS A 663 -25.59 -18.48 -12.90
N LYS A 664 -26.57 -17.57 -12.99
CA LYS A 664 -27.14 -17.14 -14.28
C LYS A 664 -26.12 -16.44 -15.19
N ASN A 665 -25.04 -15.93 -14.61
CA ASN A 665 -23.93 -15.27 -15.33
C ASN A 665 -22.73 -16.20 -15.54
N GLY A 666 -22.87 -17.51 -15.30
CA GLY A 666 -21.81 -18.51 -15.52
C GLY A 666 -20.79 -18.62 -14.39
N PHE A 667 -21.06 -18.04 -13.22
CA PHE A 667 -20.17 -18.06 -12.06
C PHE A 667 -20.75 -18.88 -10.90
N THR A 668 -19.88 -19.38 -10.02
CA THR A 668 -20.28 -20.01 -8.75
C THR A 668 -19.44 -19.45 -7.61
N PHE A 669 -19.78 -19.77 -6.37
CA PHE A 669 -18.84 -19.53 -5.28
C PHE A 669 -17.64 -20.48 -5.34
N MET A 670 -16.50 -20.02 -4.81
CA MET A 670 -15.30 -20.83 -4.58
C MET A 670 -15.56 -21.78 -3.41
N HIS A 671 -15.59 -23.07 -3.70
CA HIS A 671 -15.83 -24.12 -2.72
C HIS A 671 -15.15 -25.43 -3.16
N ASN A 672 -14.56 -26.18 -2.22
CA ASN A 672 -14.11 -27.56 -2.44
C ASN A 672 -14.33 -28.44 -1.18
N ASP A 673 -14.27 -29.75 -1.36
CA ASP A 673 -14.55 -30.74 -0.30
C ASP A 673 -13.61 -30.66 0.91
N HIS A 674 -12.37 -30.22 0.70
CA HIS A 674 -11.36 -30.15 1.75
C HIS A 674 -11.59 -28.90 2.61
N HIS A 675 -11.61 -27.73 1.97
CA HIS A 675 -11.59 -26.43 2.62
C HIS A 675 -12.96 -25.81 2.83
N GLY A 676 -14.03 -26.33 2.23
CA GLY A 676 -15.32 -25.64 2.16
C GLY A 676 -15.26 -24.40 1.29
N PHE A 677 -15.95 -23.34 1.69
CA PHE A 677 -15.84 -22.03 1.02
C PHE A 677 -14.45 -21.43 1.24
N LEU A 678 -13.86 -20.95 0.16
CA LEU A 678 -12.53 -20.34 0.19
C LEU A 678 -12.61 -18.86 0.54
N GLY A 679 -11.64 -18.40 1.33
CA GLY A 679 -11.49 -17.02 1.76
C GLY A 679 -10.11 -16.46 1.39
N THR A 680 -9.98 -15.14 1.40
CA THR A 680 -8.67 -14.48 1.22
C THR A 680 -7.69 -14.87 2.33
N CYS A 681 -8.13 -14.88 3.58
CA CYS A 681 -7.33 -15.31 4.72
C CYS A 681 -7.65 -16.78 5.07
N PRO A 682 -6.64 -17.65 5.28
CA PRO A 682 -6.86 -19.02 5.76
C PRO A 682 -7.66 -19.11 7.06
N SER A 683 -7.71 -18.07 7.89
CA SER A 683 -8.54 -18.04 9.11
C SER A 683 -10.06 -18.07 8.83
N ASN A 684 -10.49 -17.77 7.60
CA ASN A 684 -11.89 -17.62 7.22
C ASN A 684 -12.39 -18.74 6.29
N LEU A 685 -11.67 -19.87 6.21
CA LEU A 685 -12.07 -21.06 5.45
C LEU A 685 -13.26 -21.81 6.08
N GLY A 686 -13.74 -22.82 5.35
CA GLY A 686 -14.85 -23.69 5.76
C GLY A 686 -16.18 -23.02 5.49
N THR A 687 -16.89 -22.71 6.57
CA THR A 687 -18.10 -21.89 6.51
C THR A 687 -17.76 -20.41 6.34
N GLY A 688 -16.58 -20.00 6.83
CA GLY A 688 -16.24 -18.60 7.13
C GLY A 688 -17.21 -17.91 8.11
N LEU A 689 -18.11 -18.67 8.74
CA LEU A 689 -19.26 -18.15 9.46
C LEU A 689 -18.89 -17.75 10.89
N ARG A 690 -19.19 -16.51 11.22
CA ARG A 690 -19.21 -15.99 12.59
C ARG A 690 -20.64 -15.61 12.94
N ALA A 691 -21.31 -16.47 13.69
CA ALA A 691 -22.52 -16.17 14.42
C ALA A 691 -22.14 -15.61 15.80
N SER A 692 -22.84 -14.56 16.22
CA SER A 692 -22.62 -13.94 17.51
C SER A 692 -23.91 -13.39 18.13
N MET A 693 -23.92 -13.35 19.45
CA MET A 693 -24.97 -12.73 20.27
C MET A 693 -24.32 -11.79 21.26
N PHE A 694 -24.93 -10.63 21.47
CA PHE A 694 -24.49 -9.68 22.48
C PHE A 694 -25.21 -10.00 23.79
N VAL A 695 -24.52 -10.68 24.71
CA VAL A 695 -25.11 -11.32 25.89
C VAL A 695 -24.69 -10.59 27.17
N ARG A 696 -25.64 -10.39 28.08
CA ARG A 696 -25.43 -9.83 29.42
C ARG A 696 -24.95 -10.92 30.36
N LEU A 697 -23.71 -10.82 30.83
CA LEU A 697 -23.07 -11.73 31.77
C LEU A 697 -22.42 -10.89 32.88
N LEU A 698 -23.23 -10.38 33.79
CA LEU A 698 -22.78 -9.47 34.86
C LEU A 698 -21.91 -10.20 35.88
N LYS A 699 -22.22 -11.45 36.20
CA LYS A 699 -21.55 -12.27 37.22
C LYS A 699 -20.44 -13.12 36.63
N LEU A 700 -20.72 -13.87 35.57
CA LEU A 700 -19.71 -14.65 34.88
C LEU A 700 -18.61 -13.75 34.27
N GLY A 701 -18.98 -12.54 33.86
CA GLY A 701 -18.04 -11.56 33.30
C GLY A 701 -17.14 -10.85 34.31
N GLU A 702 -17.34 -11.03 35.63
CA GLU A 702 -16.46 -10.43 36.66
C GLU A 702 -15.03 -11.01 36.56
N ASP A 703 -14.90 -12.28 36.15
CA ASP A 703 -13.63 -12.95 35.84
C ASP A 703 -13.57 -13.34 34.35
N VAL A 704 -13.01 -12.45 33.54
CA VAL A 704 -12.92 -12.62 32.08
C VAL A 704 -12.14 -13.89 31.70
N HIS A 705 -11.10 -14.27 32.45
CA HIS A 705 -10.29 -15.45 32.13
C HIS A 705 -11.06 -16.76 32.39
N LYS A 706 -11.84 -16.81 33.47
CA LYS A 706 -12.76 -17.94 33.69
C LYS A 706 -13.86 -17.97 32.62
N LEU A 707 -14.41 -16.82 32.23
CA LEU A 707 -15.39 -16.73 31.14
C LEU A 707 -14.81 -17.22 29.80
N GLU A 708 -13.56 -16.85 29.48
CA GLU A 708 -12.85 -17.35 28.29
C GLU A 708 -12.69 -18.87 28.32
N THR A 709 -12.41 -19.44 29.49
CA THR A 709 -12.29 -20.89 29.70
C THR A 709 -13.62 -21.60 29.49
N ILE A 710 -14.71 -21.09 30.09
CA ILE A 710 -16.08 -21.62 29.93
C ILE A 710 -16.52 -21.51 28.47
N CYS A 711 -16.35 -20.35 27.84
CA CYS A 711 -16.68 -20.18 26.43
C CYS A 711 -15.91 -21.15 25.54
N SER A 712 -14.60 -21.31 25.77
CA SER A 712 -13.75 -22.18 24.96
C SER A 712 -14.20 -23.64 24.99
N SER A 713 -14.64 -24.14 26.14
CA SER A 713 -15.14 -25.52 26.25
C SER A 713 -16.50 -25.72 25.58
N LEU A 714 -17.28 -24.66 25.45
CA LEU A 714 -18.53 -24.62 24.68
C LEU A 714 -18.30 -24.36 23.18
N GLY A 715 -17.05 -24.23 22.73
CA GLY A 715 -16.72 -23.91 21.33
C GLY A 715 -16.98 -22.44 20.95
N LEU A 716 -17.07 -21.57 21.96
CA LEU A 716 -17.34 -20.13 21.85
C LEU A 716 -16.10 -19.30 22.20
N GLN A 717 -16.18 -18.00 21.94
CA GLN A 717 -15.20 -17.00 22.37
C GLN A 717 -15.93 -15.71 22.77
N PRO A 718 -15.64 -15.12 23.93
CA PRO A 718 -16.19 -13.84 24.36
C PRO A 718 -15.31 -12.68 23.87
N ARG A 719 -15.92 -11.53 23.60
CA ARG A 719 -15.24 -10.25 23.34
C ARG A 719 -15.97 -9.13 24.07
N GLY A 720 -15.28 -8.03 24.37
CA GLY A 720 -15.91 -6.86 24.97
C GLY A 720 -16.90 -6.14 24.04
N SER A 721 -17.52 -5.07 24.55
CA SER A 721 -18.67 -4.44 23.90
C SER A 721 -18.36 -3.70 22.60
N ALA A 722 -17.11 -3.37 22.34
CA ALA A 722 -16.65 -2.79 21.07
C ALA A 722 -15.86 -3.79 20.21
N GLY A 723 -15.96 -5.08 20.51
CA GLY A 723 -15.27 -6.16 19.80
C GLY A 723 -13.95 -6.58 20.44
N GLU A 724 -13.03 -7.06 19.61
CA GLU A 724 -11.78 -7.70 20.04
C GLU A 724 -10.90 -6.71 20.82
N HIS A 725 -10.36 -7.15 21.96
CA HIS A 725 -9.54 -6.34 22.88
C HIS A 725 -10.24 -5.11 23.50
N SER A 726 -11.57 -5.03 23.45
CA SER A 726 -12.34 -4.01 24.17
C SER A 726 -12.83 -4.52 25.52
N ALA A 727 -13.15 -3.60 26.44
CA ALA A 727 -13.81 -3.93 27.71
C ALA A 727 -15.30 -4.23 27.50
N ALA A 728 -15.87 -5.09 28.34
CA ALA A 728 -17.31 -5.26 28.43
C ALA A 728 -17.92 -4.10 29.24
N VAL A 729 -18.76 -3.29 28.61
CA VAL A 729 -19.50 -2.21 29.25
C VAL A 729 -20.84 -2.76 29.73
N GLY A 730 -21.14 -2.59 31.02
CA GLY A 730 -22.39 -3.08 31.61
C GLY A 730 -22.54 -4.61 31.63
N GLY A 731 -21.42 -5.34 31.62
CA GLY A 731 -21.41 -6.81 31.56
C GLY A 731 -21.88 -7.38 30.22
N MET A 732 -21.87 -6.59 29.15
CA MET A 732 -22.30 -7.06 27.83
C MET A 732 -21.11 -7.57 26.99
N PHE A 733 -21.17 -8.82 26.57
CA PHE A 733 -20.13 -9.50 25.80
C PHE A 733 -20.63 -9.90 24.41
N ASP A 734 -19.81 -9.68 23.37
CA ASP A 734 -20.02 -10.24 22.03
C ASP A 734 -19.49 -11.68 22.01
N VAL A 735 -20.39 -12.64 22.26
CA VAL A 735 -20.09 -14.07 22.29
C VAL A 735 -20.27 -14.64 20.89
N SER A 736 -19.27 -15.37 20.39
CA SER A 736 -19.32 -15.92 19.03
C SER A 736 -18.73 -17.32 18.92
N ASN A 737 -19.09 -18.09 17.90
CA ASN A 737 -18.47 -19.37 17.64
C ASN A 737 -16.96 -19.21 17.35
N LYS A 738 -16.15 -20.15 17.83
CA LYS A 738 -14.70 -20.16 17.61
C LYS A 738 -14.34 -20.82 16.27
N ALA A 739 -14.91 -21.99 15.99
CA ALA A 739 -14.64 -22.75 14.78
C ALA A 739 -15.17 -22.05 13.51
N ARG A 740 -14.52 -22.30 12.37
CA ARG A 740 -14.91 -21.83 11.03
C ARG A 740 -14.96 -22.97 10.02
N ILE A 741 -13.98 -23.86 10.09
CA ILE A 741 -13.84 -25.08 9.29
C ILE A 741 -14.09 -26.33 10.14
N GLY A 742 -14.35 -27.47 9.48
CA GLY A 742 -14.66 -28.76 10.13
C GLY A 742 -16.07 -28.92 10.70
N LYS A 743 -16.91 -27.87 10.72
CA LYS A 743 -18.32 -27.92 11.11
C LYS A 743 -19.17 -27.14 10.11
N SER A 744 -20.40 -27.57 9.87
CA SER A 744 -21.34 -26.89 8.97
C SER A 744 -21.88 -25.59 9.55
N GLU A 745 -22.50 -24.76 8.71
CA GLU A 745 -23.13 -23.50 9.13
C GLU A 745 -24.20 -23.75 10.20
N VAL A 746 -25.06 -24.75 10.00
CA VAL A 746 -26.08 -25.16 10.98
C VAL A 746 -25.46 -25.62 12.29
N GLU A 747 -24.39 -26.44 12.26
CA GLU A 747 -23.71 -26.89 13.48
C GLU A 747 -23.10 -25.72 14.27
N LEU A 748 -22.55 -24.72 13.59
CA LEU A 748 -22.00 -23.53 14.23
C LEU A 748 -23.08 -22.63 14.84
N VAL A 749 -24.23 -22.48 14.17
CA VAL A 749 -25.38 -21.75 14.72
C VAL A 749 -26.02 -22.52 15.89
N GLN A 750 -26.11 -23.85 15.82
CA GLN A 750 -26.56 -24.66 16.94
C GLN A 750 -25.61 -24.57 18.13
N THR A 751 -24.29 -24.53 17.89
CA THR A 751 -23.27 -24.30 18.93
C THR A 751 -23.51 -22.96 19.63
N MET A 752 -23.91 -21.91 18.90
CA MET A 752 -24.28 -20.62 19.49
C MET A 752 -25.53 -20.73 20.37
N ILE A 753 -26.60 -21.37 19.89
CA ILE A 753 -27.85 -21.54 20.65
C ILE A 753 -27.56 -22.29 21.96
N ASP A 754 -26.89 -23.42 21.87
CA ASP A 754 -26.64 -24.28 23.04
C ASP A 754 -25.67 -23.63 24.03
N GLY A 755 -24.58 -23.05 23.51
CA GLY A 755 -23.55 -22.45 24.35
C GLY A 755 -24.02 -21.16 25.02
N VAL A 756 -24.74 -20.27 24.32
CA VAL A 756 -25.32 -19.07 24.94
C VAL A 756 -26.42 -19.44 25.92
N GLY A 757 -27.26 -20.42 25.60
CA GLY A 757 -28.25 -20.94 26.54
C GLY A 757 -27.61 -21.42 27.83
N LYS A 758 -26.48 -22.15 27.74
CA LYS A 758 -25.73 -22.58 28.92
C LYS A 758 -25.09 -21.41 29.67
N LEU A 759 -24.50 -20.44 28.98
CA LEU A 759 -23.93 -19.24 29.64
C LEU A 759 -24.99 -18.49 30.45
N ILE A 760 -26.20 -18.33 29.90
CA ILE A 760 -27.32 -17.68 30.60
C ILE A 760 -27.78 -18.50 31.80
N GLU A 761 -27.84 -19.84 31.67
CA GLU A 761 -28.15 -20.72 32.81
C GLU A 761 -27.16 -20.53 33.95
N LEU A 762 -25.87 -20.51 33.64
CA LEU A 762 -24.81 -20.34 34.64
C LEU A 762 -24.79 -18.94 35.25
N GLU A 763 -25.06 -17.90 34.44
CA GLU A 763 -25.22 -16.53 34.92
C GLU A 763 -26.34 -16.46 35.97
N LYS A 764 -27.50 -17.06 35.67
CA LYS A 764 -28.64 -17.12 36.60
C LYS A 764 -28.32 -17.88 37.89
N GLU A 765 -27.54 -18.94 37.82
CA GLU A 765 -27.08 -19.66 39.01
C GLU A 765 -26.20 -18.78 39.91
N MET A 766 -25.30 -17.99 39.31
CA MET A 766 -24.47 -17.04 40.06
C MET A 766 -25.29 -15.86 40.61
N GLU A 767 -26.26 -15.35 39.85
CA GLU A 767 -27.22 -14.35 40.32
C GLU A 767 -28.06 -14.89 41.50
N ALA A 768 -28.35 -16.19 41.51
CA ALA A 768 -29.01 -16.90 42.62
C ALA A 768 -28.07 -17.25 43.79
N GLY A 769 -26.79 -16.87 43.73
CA GLY A 769 -25.84 -16.97 44.83
C GLY A 769 -24.84 -18.11 44.77
N LYS A 770 -24.78 -18.90 43.68
CA LYS A 770 -23.68 -19.86 43.49
C LYS A 770 -22.37 -19.13 43.23
N THR A 771 -21.26 -19.69 43.70
CA THR A 771 -19.92 -19.20 43.35
C THR A 771 -19.50 -19.70 41.96
N ILE A 772 -18.56 -19.01 41.32
CA ILE A 772 -18.05 -19.42 40.01
C ILE A 772 -17.40 -20.81 40.04
N ASP A 773 -16.79 -21.20 41.16
CA ASP A 773 -16.15 -22.51 41.31
C ASP A 773 -17.20 -23.64 41.44
N GLN A 774 -18.36 -23.36 42.06
CA GLN A 774 -19.48 -24.29 42.08
C GLN A 774 -20.08 -24.48 40.69
N VAL A 775 -20.24 -23.38 39.95
CA VAL A 775 -20.69 -23.39 38.55
C VAL A 775 -19.73 -24.15 37.63
N LEU A 776 -18.42 -23.97 37.81
CA LEU A 776 -17.40 -24.67 37.05
C LEU A 776 -17.38 -26.18 37.35
N ALA A 777 -17.61 -26.57 38.61
CA ALA A 777 -17.75 -27.98 38.98
C ALA A 777 -18.94 -28.65 38.29
N ASP A 778 -20.08 -27.94 38.18
CA ASP A 778 -21.29 -28.42 37.52
C ASP A 778 -21.11 -28.60 35.99
N LEU A 779 -20.21 -27.83 35.38
CA LEU A 779 -19.84 -27.95 33.96
C LEU A 779 -19.02 -29.21 33.62
N LYS A 780 -18.58 -30.00 34.62
CA LYS A 780 -17.65 -31.14 34.45
C LYS A 780 -16.42 -30.78 33.58
N LEU A 781 -15.91 -29.56 33.74
CA LEU A 781 -14.66 -29.16 33.13
C LEU A 781 -13.51 -29.71 33.97
N ALA A 782 -12.99 -30.87 33.56
CA ALA A 782 -11.75 -31.44 34.06
C ALA A 782 -10.54 -30.82 33.36
#